data_AF-A0A3M2C3P7-F1
#
_entry.id   AF-A0A3M2C3P7-F1
#
_cell.length_a   1.000
_cell.length_b   1.000
_cell.length_c   1.000
_cell.angle_alpha   90.00
_cell.angle_beta   90.00
_cell.angle_gamma   90.00
#
_symmetry.space_group_name_H-M   'P 1'
#
loop_
_entity.id
_entity.type
_entity.pdbx_description
1 polymer ?
#
loop_
_entity_poly.entity_id
_entity_poly.type
_entity_poly.pdbx_seq_one_letter_code
_entity_poly.pdbx_strand_id
1 'polypeptide(L)'
;MSAPSEPFTTVRSEGALLPPDLLQRIADGDGDLRGLRPADYHLSGERLNEAINRAWSRLQGAWAAYRAAVERLADDDPALKLTREKWLLPLFAALDYGRLQPAPPITIDGKSYPISHRWGHAPIHLVGRGVDLDRRSPGVKGAARSSPHSLVQELLNRSAGDLWAFVSNGRKLRILRDNLSLTRQAFVEFDLETMMEGQLYPDFVLLWLLCHQSRVEGEKPEDCWLERWMRAAQEQGTRALDRLRDGVERAIEALGRGFLSYPANRELRRRLERGELDKQDYYRQLLRLVFRLIFLFVAEDRRDGAGRSLLFDPAAAPEAMERYRRYYSTARLRRLAERRRGTRHPDLWRALALVMGKLHRDGCPELALPALGSFLWAPEAVADLAGCDLSNHDLLDAVRALAVTEQQRLLRPVDYKNLGPEELGSVYESLLELHPELDPRAGRFALSSAAGHERKTTGSYYTPSSLITCLLDSALEPVLSEAAAKPDPETAILALKVCDPACGSGHFLIAAAHRLAKRLAAVRTGDDEPSPDAVRSALRDVIGHSIYGVDLNPMAVELCKVNLWLDALEPGKPLSFLDHHVRCGNSLLGATPALLEKGIPDDAFKPILGDDKAFCTHWRKKNKAFRRSRQLTIPISADAPWQRLGNLAAAMMRLDALGDDTVAEVREKEAMYRDLVASSGYEHGRLLADAWCAAFVWHKRQSPERPYPITEEVFRKIERNPHSVAGWLKAEVKRLAEEYQFFHWHLAFPEVFRLPAAGEEIADDGPGWIGGFDVVLGNPPWDRLKLQEKEFFAERSPAIAGAPNAAARRKLIAALRDGDPELYDAFRNAKRRAEGESHLVRDGGRYPLCGRGDVNTYSIFAELNRSLIAPRGRVGCIVPSGIATDDTTKYFFQDLVRRRALHSLYHFENEDRIFLGLHHAYRFCLITITGLDVKVPETRFVAYARQVRHLDEPDRRYT
;
A
#
# COMPACT_ATOMS: atom_id res chain seq x y z
N MET A 1 10.27 37.73 -3.20
CA MET A 1 10.68 36.68 -4.15
C MET A 1 9.63 35.59 -4.18
N SER A 2 9.12 35.42 -5.39
CA SER A 2 8.07 34.57 -5.94
C SER A 2 7.99 33.17 -5.32
N ALA A 3 6.88 32.45 -5.52
CA ALA A 3 6.82 31.00 -5.30
C ALA A 3 8.07 30.33 -5.91
N PRO A 4 8.52 29.14 -5.44
CA PRO A 4 9.43 28.36 -6.27
C PRO A 4 8.76 28.24 -7.63
N SER A 5 9.29 28.97 -8.62
CA SER A 5 8.76 28.97 -9.96
C SER A 5 8.88 27.53 -10.42
N GLU A 6 7.78 26.93 -10.88
CA GLU A 6 7.92 25.77 -11.75
C GLU A 6 8.97 26.16 -12.81
N PRO A 7 10.05 25.39 -12.97
CA PRO A 7 11.17 25.80 -13.81
C PRO A 7 10.76 26.06 -15.25
N PHE A 8 9.64 25.48 -15.65
CA PHE A 8 9.02 25.60 -16.96
C PHE A 8 7.55 26.00 -16.77
N THR A 9 7.05 26.83 -17.69
CA THR A 9 5.67 27.36 -17.60
C THR A 9 4.67 26.52 -18.41
N THR A 10 5.18 25.77 -19.38
CA THR A 10 4.41 25.00 -20.37
C THR A 10 4.76 23.52 -20.39
N VAL A 11 5.58 23.06 -19.44
CA VAL A 11 6.02 21.66 -19.35
C VAL A 11 5.48 21.04 -18.06
N ARG A 12 4.78 19.92 -18.20
CA ARG A 12 4.22 19.16 -17.09
C ARG A 12 4.77 17.74 -17.10
N SER A 13 5.40 17.31 -16.01
CA SER A 13 5.66 15.89 -15.77
C SER A 13 4.60 15.32 -14.83
N GLU A 14 3.99 14.21 -15.23
CA GLU A 14 3.04 13.42 -14.44
C GLU A 14 3.64 12.04 -14.14
N GLY A 15 3.40 11.51 -12.93
CA GLY A 15 3.82 10.15 -12.55
C GLY A 15 5.34 9.93 -12.49
N ALA A 16 6.11 11.01 -12.35
CA ALA A 16 7.58 10.98 -12.28
C ALA A 16 8.29 10.24 -13.45
N LEU A 17 7.69 10.18 -14.66
CA LEU A 17 8.33 9.53 -15.81
C LEU A 17 9.75 10.07 -16.06
N LEU A 18 9.88 11.39 -16.10
CA LEU A 18 11.15 12.10 -16.04
C LEU A 18 10.98 13.21 -15.01
N PRO A 19 11.57 13.08 -13.81
CA PRO A 19 11.26 13.98 -12.71
C PRO A 19 11.71 15.42 -13.02
N PRO A 20 11.04 16.44 -12.44
CA PRO A 20 11.32 17.85 -12.75
C PRO A 20 12.78 18.26 -12.55
N ASP A 21 13.49 17.65 -11.60
CA ASP A 21 14.91 17.94 -11.37
C ASP A 21 15.80 17.42 -12.51
N LEU A 22 15.48 16.25 -13.09
CA LEU A 22 16.15 15.77 -14.29
C LEU A 22 15.87 16.71 -15.47
N LEU A 23 14.62 17.15 -15.64
CA LEU A 23 14.25 18.09 -16.71
C LEU A 23 15.05 19.39 -16.59
N GLN A 24 15.20 19.92 -15.38
CA GLN A 24 16.00 21.11 -15.12
C GLN A 24 17.48 20.88 -15.47
N ARG A 25 18.07 19.77 -15.02
CA ARG A 25 19.47 19.45 -15.32
C ARG A 25 19.74 19.27 -16.81
N ILE A 26 18.77 18.71 -17.54
CA ILE A 26 18.83 18.61 -19.01
C ILE A 26 18.83 20.00 -19.63
N ALA A 27 17.92 20.89 -19.21
CA ALA A 27 17.84 22.26 -19.72
C ALA A 27 19.09 23.08 -19.40
N ASP A 28 19.69 22.87 -18.23
CA ASP A 28 20.92 23.55 -17.79
C ASP A 28 22.20 23.00 -18.47
N GLY A 29 22.09 21.89 -19.21
CA GLY A 29 23.24 21.26 -19.87
C GLY A 29 24.23 20.66 -18.87
N ASP A 30 23.74 20.05 -17.80
CA ASP A 30 24.56 19.50 -16.71
C ASP A 30 25.63 18.52 -17.24
N GLY A 31 26.91 18.85 -16.99
CA GLY A 31 28.06 18.06 -17.44
C GLY A 31 28.15 16.67 -16.83
N ASP A 32 27.48 16.41 -15.70
CA ASP A 32 27.40 15.09 -15.09
C ASP A 32 26.35 14.18 -15.78
N LEU A 33 25.45 14.75 -16.60
CA LEU A 33 24.50 14.01 -17.42
C LEU A 33 25.09 13.70 -18.80
N ARG A 34 25.32 12.41 -19.06
CA ARG A 34 25.69 11.94 -20.41
C ARG A 34 24.54 12.16 -21.40
N GLY A 35 24.87 12.30 -22.68
CA GLY A 35 23.88 12.48 -23.75
C GLY A 35 23.57 13.94 -24.09
N LEU A 36 24.21 14.91 -23.42
CA LEU A 36 24.01 16.35 -23.63
C LEU A 36 25.10 17.02 -24.48
N ARG A 37 25.95 16.24 -25.16
CA ARG A 37 26.99 16.81 -26.05
C ARG A 37 26.42 16.99 -27.47
N PRO A 38 26.90 17.95 -28.27
CA PRO A 38 26.44 18.14 -29.66
C PRO A 38 26.49 16.85 -30.50
N ALA A 39 27.54 16.04 -30.34
CA ALA A 39 27.67 14.75 -31.02
C ALA A 39 26.57 13.74 -30.66
N ASP A 40 26.04 13.80 -29.43
CA ASP A 40 24.94 12.95 -28.99
C ASP A 40 23.61 13.34 -29.69
N TYR A 41 23.54 14.53 -30.31
CA TYR A 41 22.42 15.04 -31.12
C TYR A 41 22.71 15.05 -32.63
N HIS A 42 23.69 14.27 -33.08
CA HIS A 42 24.12 14.18 -34.49
C HIS A 42 24.65 15.50 -35.07
N LEU A 43 24.99 16.46 -34.23
CA LEU A 43 25.57 17.74 -34.67
C LEU A 43 27.07 17.58 -34.91
N SER A 44 27.52 18.05 -36.08
CA SER A 44 28.94 18.11 -36.44
C SER A 44 29.37 19.57 -36.62
N GLY A 45 30.20 20.07 -35.70
CA GLY A 45 30.72 21.45 -35.75
C GLY A 45 29.74 22.55 -35.34
N GLU A 46 28.48 22.24 -35.05
CA GLU A 46 27.45 23.17 -34.57
C GLU A 46 27.22 23.02 -33.06
N ARG A 47 27.00 24.14 -32.35
CA ARG A 47 26.63 24.10 -30.92
C ARG A 47 25.14 23.81 -30.75
N LEU A 48 24.74 23.16 -29.66
CA LEU A 48 23.33 22.86 -29.36
C LEU A 48 22.44 24.10 -29.43
N ASN A 49 22.85 25.19 -28.79
CA ASN A 49 22.07 26.44 -28.79
C ASN A 49 21.88 27.03 -30.19
N GLU A 50 22.83 26.85 -31.11
CA GLU A 50 22.71 27.31 -32.50
C GLU A 50 21.65 26.50 -33.25
N ALA A 51 21.72 25.16 -33.13
CA ALA A 51 20.74 24.25 -33.73
C ALA A 51 19.32 24.49 -33.18
N ILE A 52 19.19 24.67 -31.86
CA ILE A 52 17.92 24.95 -31.18
C ILE A 52 17.35 26.30 -31.63
N ASN A 53 18.18 27.35 -31.71
CA ASN A 53 17.73 28.65 -32.20
C ASN A 53 17.22 28.59 -33.65
N ARG A 54 17.91 27.85 -34.52
CA ARG A 54 17.48 27.64 -35.91
C ARG A 54 16.12 26.92 -35.96
N ALA A 55 15.94 25.89 -35.15
CA ALA A 55 14.67 25.17 -35.03
C ALA A 55 13.55 26.09 -34.54
N TRP A 56 13.82 26.90 -33.50
CA TRP A 56 12.87 27.87 -32.95
C TRP A 56 12.39 28.89 -33.98
N SER A 57 13.31 29.57 -34.68
CA SER A 57 12.95 30.57 -35.69
C SER A 57 12.10 29.97 -36.82
N ARG A 58 12.42 28.75 -37.26
CA ARG A 58 11.62 28.03 -38.27
C ARG A 58 10.21 27.73 -37.77
N LEU A 59 10.07 27.30 -36.52
CA LEU A 59 8.78 26.94 -35.94
C LEU A 59 7.90 28.13 -35.62
N GLN A 60 8.46 29.28 -35.23
CA GLN A 60 7.67 30.50 -35.09
C GLN A 60 6.98 30.88 -36.42
N GLY A 61 7.68 30.77 -37.54
CA GLY A 61 7.11 30.97 -38.87
C GLY A 61 6.02 29.94 -39.21
N ALA A 62 6.26 28.66 -38.94
CA ALA A 62 5.28 27.59 -39.16
C ALA A 62 4.02 27.76 -38.29
N TRP A 63 4.18 28.12 -37.02
CA TRP A 63 3.08 28.36 -36.07
C TRP A 63 2.21 29.53 -36.51
N ALA A 64 2.82 30.66 -36.93
CA ALA A 64 2.07 31.82 -37.43
C ALA A 64 1.23 31.46 -38.66
N ALA A 65 1.81 30.73 -39.61
CA ALA A 65 1.10 30.27 -40.81
C ALA A 65 -0.01 29.26 -40.49
N TYR A 66 0.22 28.36 -39.54
CA TYR A 66 -0.76 27.39 -39.07
C TYR A 66 -1.94 28.07 -38.37
N ARG A 67 -1.69 28.99 -37.44
CA ARG A 67 -2.73 29.74 -36.70
C ARG A 67 -3.67 30.48 -37.64
N ALA A 68 -3.10 31.23 -38.60
CA ALA A 68 -3.88 31.95 -39.60
C ALA A 68 -4.72 31.03 -40.52
N ALA A 69 -4.30 29.77 -40.70
CA ALA A 69 -5.06 28.79 -41.46
C ALA A 69 -6.16 28.12 -40.62
N VAL A 70 -5.93 27.91 -39.32
CA VAL A 70 -6.92 27.33 -38.39
C VAL A 70 -8.07 28.30 -38.12
N GLU A 71 -7.80 29.60 -37.99
CA GLU A 71 -8.84 30.64 -37.78
C GLU A 71 -9.88 30.72 -38.92
N ARG A 72 -9.63 30.04 -40.04
CA ARG A 72 -10.55 29.98 -41.19
C ARG A 72 -11.39 28.71 -41.24
N LEU A 73 -11.18 27.77 -40.32
CA LEU A 73 -11.98 26.55 -40.20
C LEU A 73 -13.25 26.81 -39.38
N ALA A 74 -14.27 26.00 -39.60
CA ALA A 74 -15.44 25.96 -38.72
C ALA A 74 -15.07 25.29 -37.38
N ASP A 75 -15.74 25.69 -36.29
CA ASP A 75 -15.43 25.24 -34.93
C ASP A 75 -15.56 23.71 -34.72
N ASP A 76 -16.26 23.01 -35.62
CA ASP A 76 -16.50 21.57 -35.57
C ASP A 76 -15.51 20.71 -36.40
N ASP A 77 -14.59 21.32 -37.15
CA ASP A 77 -13.57 20.59 -37.92
C ASP A 77 -12.45 20.05 -36.98
N PRO A 78 -12.17 18.74 -36.94
CA PRO A 78 -11.06 18.19 -36.17
C PRO A 78 -9.68 18.74 -36.57
N ALA A 79 -9.57 19.39 -37.73
CA ALA A 79 -8.39 20.02 -38.32
C ALA A 79 -7.22 19.04 -38.54
N LEU A 80 -7.50 17.75 -38.78
CA LEU A 80 -6.49 16.68 -38.80
C LEU A 80 -5.40 16.90 -39.85
N LYS A 81 -5.78 17.13 -41.11
CA LYS A 81 -4.82 17.31 -42.21
C LYS A 81 -4.01 18.59 -42.03
N LEU A 82 -4.68 19.69 -41.72
CA LEU A 82 -4.05 21.00 -41.54
C LEU A 82 -3.03 20.97 -40.39
N THR A 83 -3.42 20.43 -39.23
CA THR A 83 -2.57 20.32 -38.05
C THR A 83 -1.35 19.45 -38.31
N ARG A 84 -1.52 18.30 -38.99
CA ARG A 84 -0.39 17.44 -39.36
C ARG A 84 0.56 18.12 -40.34
N GLU A 85 0.05 18.60 -41.48
CA GLU A 85 0.89 19.06 -42.60
C GLU A 85 1.53 20.43 -42.36
N LYS A 86 0.81 21.36 -41.71
CA LYS A 86 1.28 22.74 -41.51
C LYS A 86 1.97 22.99 -40.18
N TRP A 87 1.83 22.09 -39.20
CA TRP A 87 2.40 22.27 -37.87
C TRP A 87 3.21 21.08 -37.37
N LEU A 88 2.60 19.91 -37.17
CA LEU A 88 3.28 18.79 -36.49
C LEU A 88 4.40 18.16 -37.33
N LEU A 89 4.23 17.98 -38.65
CA LEU A 89 5.31 17.49 -39.51
C LEU A 89 6.49 18.48 -39.57
N PRO A 90 6.28 19.81 -39.72
CA PRO A 90 7.33 20.80 -39.52
C PRO A 90 8.02 20.74 -38.15
N LEU A 91 7.27 20.51 -37.06
CA LEU A 91 7.82 20.33 -35.71
C LEU A 91 8.78 19.15 -35.64
N PHE A 92 8.34 17.95 -36.05
CA PHE A 92 9.20 16.77 -36.04
C PHE A 92 10.38 16.89 -37.01
N ALA A 93 10.23 17.58 -38.14
CA ALA A 93 11.36 17.88 -39.03
C ALA A 93 12.40 18.81 -38.37
N ALA A 94 11.96 19.76 -37.53
CA ALA A 94 12.86 20.62 -36.75
C ALA A 94 13.53 19.89 -35.56
N LEU A 95 12.99 18.74 -35.18
CA LEU A 95 13.57 17.76 -34.23
C LEU A 95 14.39 16.67 -34.92
N ASP A 96 14.69 16.88 -36.20
CA ASP A 96 15.59 16.08 -37.05
C ASP A 96 15.07 14.70 -37.49
N TYR A 97 13.78 14.38 -37.28
CA TYR A 97 13.15 13.14 -37.80
C TYR A 97 13.00 13.12 -39.34
N GLY A 98 13.50 14.14 -40.03
CA GLY A 98 13.33 14.31 -41.47
C GLY A 98 11.85 14.34 -41.89
N ARG A 99 11.51 13.59 -42.94
CA ARG A 99 10.13 13.47 -43.44
C ARG A 99 9.48 12.20 -42.91
N LEU A 100 8.80 12.31 -41.78
CA LEU A 100 7.98 11.22 -41.20
C LEU A 100 6.99 10.70 -42.24
N GLN A 101 7.05 9.39 -42.52
CA GLN A 101 6.12 8.72 -43.42
C GLN A 101 4.93 8.14 -42.64
N PRO A 102 3.71 8.16 -43.20
CA PRO A 102 2.59 7.47 -42.59
C PRO A 102 2.89 5.99 -42.38
N ALA A 103 2.60 5.48 -41.19
CA ALA A 103 2.80 4.07 -40.86
C ALA A 103 1.50 3.27 -41.07
N PRO A 104 1.58 1.99 -41.49
CA PRO A 104 0.43 1.10 -41.43
C PRO A 104 0.01 0.87 -39.96
N PRO A 105 -1.26 0.53 -39.69
CA PRO A 105 -1.69 0.18 -38.34
C PRO A 105 -0.83 -0.94 -37.76
N ILE A 106 -0.43 -0.79 -36.50
CA ILE A 106 0.33 -1.81 -35.78
C ILE A 106 -0.68 -2.84 -35.26
N THR A 107 -0.44 -4.13 -35.48
CA THR A 107 -1.36 -5.18 -35.01
C THR A 107 -0.65 -6.05 -33.99
N ILE A 108 -1.24 -6.16 -32.80
CA ILE A 108 -0.75 -7.01 -31.69
C ILE A 108 -1.94 -7.87 -31.23
N ASP A 109 -1.76 -9.18 -31.19
CA ASP A 109 -2.77 -10.16 -30.76
C ASP A 109 -4.16 -9.96 -31.42
N GLY A 110 -4.17 -9.63 -32.71
CA GLY A 110 -5.38 -9.39 -33.48
C GLY A 110 -6.06 -8.02 -33.26
N LYS A 111 -5.59 -7.20 -32.32
CA LYS A 111 -6.05 -5.80 -32.14
C LYS A 111 -5.19 -4.85 -32.99
N SER A 112 -5.84 -3.96 -33.73
CA SER A 112 -5.20 -3.03 -34.64
C SER A 112 -5.15 -1.61 -34.04
N TYR A 113 -3.95 -1.04 -33.99
CA TYR A 113 -3.62 0.27 -33.46
C TYR A 113 -3.29 1.23 -34.62
N PRO A 114 -4.19 2.15 -35.00
CA PRO A 114 -3.98 3.07 -36.11
C PRO A 114 -3.04 4.24 -35.73
N ILE A 115 -1.80 3.94 -35.36
CA ILE A 115 -0.76 4.92 -35.14
C ILE A 115 -0.40 5.63 -36.45
N SER A 116 -0.18 6.95 -36.40
CA SER A 116 -0.09 7.75 -37.61
C SER A 116 1.26 7.63 -38.33
N HIS A 117 2.35 7.54 -37.56
CA HIS A 117 3.73 7.57 -38.03
C HIS A 117 4.60 6.71 -37.10
N ARG A 118 5.83 6.38 -37.51
CA ARG A 118 6.79 5.62 -36.70
C ARG A 118 8.20 6.07 -37.02
N TRP A 119 9.08 6.05 -36.01
CA TRP A 119 10.53 6.22 -36.16
C TRP A 119 11.25 5.12 -35.40
N GLY A 120 11.83 4.14 -36.09
CA GLY A 120 12.45 2.97 -35.44
C GLY A 120 11.50 2.28 -34.45
N HIS A 121 11.92 2.21 -33.19
CA HIS A 121 11.18 1.66 -32.04
C HIS A 121 10.25 2.66 -31.33
N ALA A 122 10.02 3.84 -31.93
CA ALA A 122 9.18 4.89 -31.36
C ALA A 122 7.92 5.14 -32.22
N PRO A 123 6.73 4.69 -31.77
CA PRO A 123 5.46 5.08 -32.34
C PRO A 123 5.21 6.60 -32.21
N ILE A 124 4.67 7.23 -33.26
CA ILE A 124 4.34 8.66 -33.28
C ILE A 124 2.89 8.85 -33.74
N HIS A 125 2.03 9.26 -32.82
CA HIS A 125 0.60 9.47 -33.08
C HIS A 125 0.23 10.97 -33.08
N LEU A 126 0.02 11.50 -34.29
CA LEU A 126 -0.33 12.89 -34.54
C LEU A 126 -1.82 12.96 -34.88
N VAL A 127 -2.60 13.76 -34.17
CA VAL A 127 -4.02 13.99 -34.44
C VAL A 127 -4.29 15.47 -34.71
N GLY A 128 -5.54 15.84 -34.95
CA GLY A 128 -5.93 17.21 -35.25
C GLY A 128 -6.22 18.03 -33.99
N ARG A 129 -6.18 19.37 -34.11
CA ARG A 129 -6.41 20.32 -33.00
C ARG A 129 -7.75 20.18 -32.31
N GLY A 130 -8.80 19.81 -33.05
CA GLY A 130 -10.13 19.57 -32.48
C GLY A 130 -10.26 18.25 -31.71
N VAL A 131 -9.19 17.45 -31.64
CA VAL A 131 -9.17 16.16 -30.94
C VAL A 131 -8.52 16.34 -29.57
N ASP A 132 -9.29 16.04 -28.53
CA ASP A 132 -8.78 15.99 -27.15
C ASP A 132 -7.88 14.76 -26.98
N LEU A 133 -6.76 14.91 -26.26
CA LEU A 133 -5.84 13.79 -26.02
C LEU A 133 -6.34 12.80 -24.97
N ASP A 134 -7.24 13.23 -24.08
CA ASP A 134 -7.76 12.50 -22.92
C ASP A 134 -9.20 12.02 -23.12
N ARG A 135 -9.85 12.40 -24.23
CA ARG A 135 -11.23 12.01 -24.55
C ARG A 135 -11.32 11.39 -25.95
N ARG A 136 -12.26 10.47 -26.14
CA ARG A 136 -12.58 9.95 -27.47
C ARG A 136 -13.24 11.01 -28.36
N SER A 137 -12.96 10.96 -29.65
CA SER A 137 -13.60 11.77 -30.70
C SER A 137 -14.24 10.85 -31.74
N PRO A 138 -15.54 10.52 -31.60
CA PRO A 138 -16.26 9.65 -32.53
C PRO A 138 -16.07 10.07 -33.99
N GLY A 139 -15.84 9.10 -34.87
CA GLY A 139 -15.61 9.36 -36.31
C GLY A 139 -14.18 9.74 -36.70
N VAL A 140 -13.29 10.04 -35.75
CA VAL A 140 -11.88 10.39 -36.05
C VAL A 140 -10.98 9.14 -35.97
N LYS A 141 -10.36 8.74 -37.09
CA LYS A 141 -9.44 7.60 -37.13
C LYS A 141 -8.25 7.82 -36.19
N GLY A 142 -8.06 6.93 -35.22
CA GLY A 142 -7.04 7.08 -34.17
C GLY A 142 -7.53 7.73 -32.87
N ALA A 143 -8.77 8.23 -32.84
CA ALA A 143 -9.40 8.78 -31.63
C ALA A 143 -10.86 8.31 -31.44
N ALA A 144 -11.39 7.48 -32.34
CA ALA A 144 -12.80 7.10 -32.36
C ALA A 144 -13.20 6.05 -31.33
N ARG A 145 -12.30 5.13 -30.97
CA ARG A 145 -12.58 4.02 -30.04
C ARG A 145 -12.01 4.25 -28.65
N SER A 146 -10.97 5.05 -28.55
CA SER A 146 -10.30 5.44 -27.31
C SER A 146 -9.65 6.81 -27.52
N SER A 147 -9.26 7.50 -26.45
CA SER A 147 -8.51 8.76 -26.58
C SER A 147 -7.15 8.51 -27.29
N PRO A 148 -6.56 9.52 -27.95
CA PRO A 148 -5.23 9.41 -28.54
C PRO A 148 -4.15 8.98 -27.54
N HIS A 149 -4.19 9.48 -26.29
CA HIS A 149 -3.25 9.09 -25.24
C HIS A 149 -3.41 7.60 -24.89
N SER A 150 -4.66 7.21 -24.61
CA SER A 150 -5.09 5.84 -24.32
C SER A 150 -4.62 4.84 -25.38
N LEU A 151 -4.83 5.16 -26.65
CA LEU A 151 -4.46 4.31 -27.78
C LEU A 151 -2.95 4.02 -27.81
N VAL A 152 -2.13 5.06 -27.60
CA VAL A 152 -0.67 4.92 -27.63
C VAL A 152 -0.16 4.22 -26.38
N GLN A 153 -0.71 4.53 -25.20
CA GLN A 153 -0.32 3.88 -23.96
C GLN A 153 -0.62 2.38 -23.98
N GLU A 154 -1.78 1.99 -24.51
CA GLU A 154 -2.15 0.59 -24.63
C GLU A 154 -1.21 -0.16 -25.59
N LEU A 155 -0.84 0.48 -26.71
CA LEU A 155 0.15 -0.08 -27.64
C LEU A 155 1.49 -0.34 -26.93
N LEU A 156 2.00 0.65 -26.19
CA LEU A 156 3.28 0.52 -25.47
C LEU A 156 3.22 -0.62 -24.45
N ASN A 157 2.14 -0.69 -23.65
CA ASN A 157 2.00 -1.72 -22.62
C ASN A 157 1.89 -3.14 -23.20
N ARG A 158 1.54 -3.30 -24.48
CA ARG A 158 1.43 -4.61 -25.16
C ARG A 158 2.59 -4.90 -26.10
N SER A 159 3.37 -3.90 -26.48
CA SER A 159 4.46 -4.06 -27.43
C SER A 159 5.75 -4.45 -26.69
N ALA A 160 6.27 -5.64 -26.95
CA ALA A 160 7.60 -6.03 -26.48
C ALA A 160 8.73 -5.26 -27.19
N GLY A 161 8.43 -4.53 -28.27
CA GLY A 161 9.43 -3.88 -29.14
C GLY A 161 9.39 -2.35 -29.16
N ASP A 162 8.49 -1.72 -28.41
CA ASP A 162 8.33 -0.27 -28.34
C ASP A 162 8.23 0.17 -26.87
N LEU A 163 9.22 0.92 -26.37
CA LEU A 163 9.22 1.42 -24.98
C LEU A 163 8.74 2.86 -24.85
N TRP A 164 8.96 3.68 -25.87
CA TRP A 164 8.70 5.12 -25.84
C TRP A 164 7.86 5.53 -27.06
N ALA A 165 6.95 6.49 -26.89
CA ALA A 165 6.15 7.02 -27.99
C ALA A 165 5.84 8.51 -27.80
N PHE A 166 5.42 9.14 -28.90
CA PHE A 166 4.92 10.52 -28.90
C PHE A 166 3.46 10.56 -29.31
N VAL A 167 2.67 11.39 -28.62
CA VAL A 167 1.28 11.70 -29.02
C VAL A 167 1.05 13.21 -29.03
N SER A 168 0.42 13.74 -30.07
CA SER A 168 0.14 15.18 -30.15
C SER A 168 -1.11 15.52 -30.93
N ASN A 169 -1.86 16.52 -30.46
CA ASN A 169 -2.99 17.14 -31.17
C ASN A 169 -2.64 18.53 -31.74
N GLY A 170 -1.37 18.93 -31.76
CA GLY A 170 -0.96 20.26 -32.22
C GLY A 170 -1.04 21.37 -31.16
N ARG A 171 -1.87 21.22 -30.13
CA ARG A 171 -1.86 22.08 -28.93
C ARG A 171 -0.92 21.54 -27.86
N LYS A 172 -0.92 20.22 -27.70
CA LYS A 172 -0.12 19.51 -26.71
C LYS A 172 0.70 18.41 -27.38
N LEU A 173 1.90 18.16 -26.86
CA LEU A 173 2.74 17.01 -27.21
C LEU A 173 3.06 16.25 -25.93
N ARG A 174 2.83 14.94 -25.90
CA ARG A 174 3.21 14.07 -24.79
C ARG A 174 4.26 13.07 -25.21
N ILE A 175 5.23 12.86 -24.32
CA ILE A 175 6.16 11.72 -24.32
C ILE A 175 5.56 10.67 -23.39
N LEU A 176 5.34 9.47 -23.94
CA LEU A 176 4.80 8.31 -23.23
C LEU A 176 5.86 7.21 -23.15
N ARG A 177 5.73 6.40 -22.13
CA ARG A 177 6.52 5.18 -21.92
C ARG A 177 5.60 4.03 -21.53
N ASP A 178 5.99 2.79 -21.76
CA ASP A 178 5.35 1.63 -21.14
C ASP A 178 5.18 1.86 -19.62
N ASN A 179 3.95 1.75 -19.13
CA ASN A 179 3.64 2.18 -17.77
C ASN A 179 3.98 1.07 -16.77
N LEU A 180 5.15 1.18 -16.14
CA LEU A 180 5.57 0.28 -15.06
C LEU A 180 4.80 0.52 -13.75
N SER A 181 4.23 1.72 -13.57
CA SER A 181 3.46 2.06 -12.38
C SER A 181 2.04 1.54 -12.52
N LEU A 182 1.62 0.69 -11.59
CA LEU A 182 0.25 0.20 -11.51
C LEU A 182 -0.73 1.28 -11.05
N THR A 183 -0.22 2.37 -10.47
CA THR A 183 -1.03 3.31 -9.69
C THR A 183 -1.37 4.60 -10.44
N ARG A 184 -0.49 5.08 -11.33
CA ARG A 184 -0.70 6.38 -12.01
C ARG A 184 -0.28 6.38 -13.47
N GLN A 185 -0.88 7.28 -14.25
CA GLN A 185 -0.37 7.62 -15.58
C GLN A 185 0.98 8.33 -15.44
N ALA A 186 1.90 8.06 -16.37
CA ALA A 186 3.23 8.64 -16.37
C ALA A 186 3.54 9.22 -17.76
N PHE A 187 3.74 10.54 -17.85
CA PHE A 187 4.03 11.23 -19.10
C PHE A 187 4.71 12.58 -18.89
N VAL A 188 5.40 13.07 -19.92
CA VAL A 188 5.84 14.47 -20.00
C VAL A 188 5.03 15.18 -21.08
N GLU A 189 4.27 16.20 -20.71
CA GLU A 189 3.43 17.02 -21.60
C GLU A 189 4.06 18.39 -21.83
N PHE A 190 4.06 18.83 -23.09
CA PHE A 190 4.40 20.18 -23.53
C PHE A 190 3.14 20.85 -24.08
N ASP A 191 2.75 21.99 -23.51
CA ASP A 191 1.72 22.87 -24.05
C ASP A 191 2.33 23.75 -25.15
N LEU A 192 2.28 23.22 -26.38
CA LEU A 192 2.84 23.86 -27.57
C LEU A 192 2.14 25.18 -27.88
N GLU A 193 0.83 25.28 -27.60
CA GLU A 193 0.05 26.48 -27.89
C GLU A 193 0.52 27.65 -27.01
N THR A 194 0.50 27.46 -25.69
CA THR A 194 0.98 28.47 -24.75
C THR A 194 2.46 28.78 -24.97
N MET A 195 3.29 27.77 -25.29
CA MET A 195 4.72 27.95 -25.56
C MET A 195 4.98 28.84 -26.78
N MET A 196 4.27 28.60 -27.88
CA MET A 196 4.47 29.35 -29.13
C MET A 196 3.81 30.74 -29.08
N GLU A 197 2.66 30.88 -28.42
CA GLU A 197 1.98 32.16 -28.23
C GLU A 197 2.74 33.08 -27.26
N GLY A 198 3.19 32.53 -26.14
CA GLY A 198 4.02 33.23 -25.15
C GLY A 198 5.48 33.40 -25.57
N GLN A 199 5.88 32.84 -26.71
CA GLN A 199 7.27 32.82 -27.20
C GLN A 199 8.28 32.35 -26.15
N LEU A 200 7.94 31.29 -25.44
CA LEU A 200 8.70 30.76 -24.30
C LEU A 200 9.89 29.91 -24.77
N TYR A 201 10.95 30.59 -25.23
CA TYR A 201 12.17 29.94 -25.72
C TYR A 201 12.83 28.97 -24.72
N PRO A 202 12.94 29.26 -23.40
CA PRO A 202 13.53 28.32 -22.43
C PRO A 202 12.80 26.97 -22.38
N ASP A 203 11.47 26.98 -22.41
CA ASP A 203 10.67 25.76 -22.43
C ASP A 203 10.85 24.99 -23.76
N PHE A 204 11.05 25.72 -24.88
CA PHE A 204 11.36 25.11 -26.17
C PHE A 204 12.74 24.45 -26.21
N VAL A 205 13.75 24.99 -25.53
CA VAL A 205 15.07 24.35 -25.38
C VAL A 205 14.88 22.94 -24.82
N LEU A 206 14.10 22.81 -23.74
CA LEU A 206 13.82 21.51 -23.14
C LEU A 206 13.05 20.59 -24.10
N LEU A 207 12.03 21.09 -24.79
CA LEU A 207 11.31 20.33 -25.81
C LEU A 207 12.25 19.78 -26.87
N TRP A 208 13.16 20.60 -27.39
CA TRP A 208 14.11 20.18 -28.41
C TRP A 208 15.07 19.11 -27.87
N LEU A 209 15.61 19.31 -26.67
CA LEU A 209 16.55 18.37 -26.04
C LEU A 209 15.92 17.01 -25.73
N LEU A 210 14.63 16.95 -25.38
CA LEU A 210 13.92 15.72 -25.04
C LEU A 210 13.27 15.01 -26.23
N CYS A 211 12.82 15.76 -27.22
CA CYS A 211 12.07 15.20 -28.34
C CYS A 211 12.92 14.94 -29.59
N HIS A 212 14.19 15.38 -29.66
CA HIS A 212 15.08 15.14 -30.81
C HIS A 212 15.19 13.66 -31.19
N GLN A 213 15.33 13.34 -32.49
CA GLN A 213 15.35 11.94 -32.98
C GLN A 213 16.34 11.04 -32.23
N SER A 214 17.54 11.56 -31.93
CA SER A 214 18.60 10.85 -31.19
C SER A 214 18.15 10.31 -29.82
N ARG A 215 17.06 10.83 -29.25
CA ARG A 215 16.60 10.48 -27.90
C ARG A 215 15.96 9.10 -27.83
N VAL A 216 15.43 8.61 -28.95
CA VAL A 216 14.70 7.34 -29.07
C VAL A 216 15.41 6.29 -29.93
N GLU A 217 16.65 6.55 -30.34
CA GLU A 217 17.43 5.65 -31.19
C GLU A 217 18.31 4.69 -30.36
N GLY A 218 18.47 3.46 -30.86
CA GLY A 218 19.26 2.40 -30.25
C GLY A 218 19.08 1.08 -31.01
N GLU A 219 20.02 0.13 -30.85
CA GLU A 219 19.86 -1.23 -31.39
C GLU A 219 18.67 -1.97 -30.76
N LYS A 220 18.47 -1.72 -29.46
CA LYS A 220 17.28 -2.12 -28.71
C LYS A 220 16.57 -0.89 -28.17
N PRO A 221 15.24 -0.96 -27.96
CA PRO A 221 14.48 0.13 -27.33
C PRO A 221 15.10 0.60 -26.00
N GLU A 222 15.66 -0.32 -25.21
CA GLU A 222 16.29 0.00 -23.93
C GLU A 222 17.65 0.73 -24.01
N ASP A 223 18.22 0.87 -25.20
CA ASP A 223 19.53 1.51 -25.36
C ASP A 223 19.43 3.02 -25.61
N CYS A 224 18.23 3.54 -25.84
CA CYS A 224 18.00 4.95 -26.15
C CYS A 224 18.30 5.89 -24.97
N TRP A 225 18.50 7.18 -25.27
CA TRP A 225 18.85 8.16 -24.23
C TRP A 225 17.73 8.42 -23.23
N LEU A 226 16.46 8.42 -23.67
CA LEU A 226 15.33 8.56 -22.74
C LEU A 226 15.31 7.43 -21.71
N GLU A 227 15.58 6.20 -22.15
CA GLU A 227 15.69 5.05 -21.25
C GLU A 227 16.80 5.24 -20.21
N ARG A 228 18.00 5.61 -20.68
CA ARG A 228 19.17 5.79 -19.81
C ARG A 228 18.95 6.90 -18.79
N TRP A 229 18.33 8.01 -19.20
CA TRP A 229 17.99 9.10 -18.30
C TRP A 229 16.91 8.70 -17.30
N MET A 230 15.87 7.97 -17.72
CA MET A 230 14.87 7.45 -16.79
C MET A 230 15.49 6.52 -15.75
N ARG A 231 16.33 5.56 -16.15
CA ARG A 231 17.02 4.66 -15.22
C ARG A 231 17.91 5.42 -14.23
N ALA A 232 18.67 6.39 -14.72
CA ALA A 232 19.49 7.24 -13.86
C ALA A 232 18.63 8.04 -12.86
N ALA A 233 17.47 8.54 -13.29
CA ALA A 233 16.52 9.20 -12.41
C ALA A 233 15.88 8.26 -11.39
N GLN A 234 15.56 7.01 -11.76
CA GLN A 234 15.03 6.01 -10.82
C GLN A 234 16.05 5.68 -9.72
N GLU A 235 17.32 5.45 -10.07
CA GLU A 235 18.39 5.23 -9.10
C GLU A 235 18.59 6.43 -8.16
N GLN A 236 18.49 7.65 -8.69
CA GLN A 236 18.53 8.88 -7.88
C GLN A 236 17.28 9.02 -7.00
N GLY A 237 16.11 8.63 -7.51
CA GLY A 237 14.83 8.62 -6.80
C GLY A 237 14.87 7.73 -5.57
N THR A 238 15.39 6.50 -5.68
CA THR A 238 15.57 5.61 -4.51
C THR A 238 16.42 6.28 -3.42
N ARG A 239 17.52 6.95 -3.79
CA ARG A 239 18.35 7.70 -2.84
C ARG A 239 17.63 8.92 -2.26
N ALA A 240 16.71 9.54 -3.00
CA ALA A 240 15.90 10.64 -2.51
C ALA A 240 14.86 10.16 -1.49
N LEU A 241 14.30 8.95 -1.67
CA LEU A 241 13.39 8.32 -0.72
C LEU A 241 14.09 7.96 0.60
N ASP A 242 15.31 7.42 0.54
CA ASP A 242 16.12 7.18 1.75
C ASP A 242 16.33 8.48 2.54
N ARG A 243 16.61 9.59 1.85
CA ARG A 243 16.76 10.90 2.52
C ARG A 243 15.44 11.46 3.03
N LEU A 244 14.33 11.20 2.34
CA LEU A 244 13.00 11.56 2.81
C LEU A 244 12.69 10.81 4.12
N ARG A 245 13.03 9.53 4.21
CA ARG A 245 12.93 8.75 5.45
C ARG A 245 13.69 9.44 6.58
N ASP A 246 14.96 9.77 6.37
CA ASP A 246 15.77 10.48 7.37
C ASP A 246 15.14 11.86 7.73
N GLY A 247 14.49 12.51 6.76
CA GLY A 247 13.70 13.72 6.96
C GLY A 247 12.48 13.51 7.85
N VAL A 248 11.73 12.43 7.64
CA VAL A 248 10.57 12.05 8.47
C VAL A 248 11.00 11.72 9.89
N GLU A 249 12.09 10.96 10.07
CA GLU A 249 12.66 10.66 11.38
C GLU A 249 12.99 11.94 12.16
N ARG A 250 13.76 12.86 11.54
CA ARG A 250 14.09 14.16 12.14
C ARG A 250 12.86 15.01 12.44
N ALA A 251 11.81 14.91 11.62
CA ALA A 251 10.56 15.63 11.87
C ALA A 251 9.87 15.12 13.13
N ILE A 252 9.83 13.80 13.33
CA ILE A 252 9.29 13.19 14.54
C ILE A 252 10.11 13.61 15.76
N GLU A 253 11.43 13.59 15.65
CA GLU A 253 12.30 14.03 16.75
C GLU A 253 12.12 15.51 17.10
N ALA A 254 12.00 16.38 16.09
CA ALA A 254 11.75 17.80 16.28
C ALA A 254 10.41 18.05 16.98
N LEU A 255 9.35 17.36 16.56
CA LEU A 255 8.04 17.43 17.21
C LEU A 255 8.09 16.90 18.64
N GLY A 256 8.67 15.72 18.86
CA GLY A 256 8.78 15.09 20.17
C GLY A 256 9.54 15.97 21.17
N ARG A 257 10.73 16.43 20.80
CA ARG A 257 11.50 17.38 21.60
C ARG A 257 10.76 18.69 21.81
N GLY A 258 10.09 19.21 20.79
CA GLY A 258 9.37 20.49 20.84
C GLY A 258 8.22 20.47 21.84
N PHE A 259 7.37 19.43 21.82
CA PHE A 259 6.28 19.31 22.78
C PHE A 259 6.79 19.11 24.22
N LEU A 260 7.84 18.32 24.41
CA LEU A 260 8.44 18.12 25.73
C LEU A 260 9.12 19.37 26.27
N SER A 261 9.74 20.18 25.42
CA SER A 261 10.43 21.40 25.85
C SER A 261 9.53 22.62 26.01
N TYR A 262 8.32 22.63 25.43
CA TYR A 262 7.44 23.79 25.51
C TYR A 262 6.94 24.04 26.96
N PRO A 263 7.12 25.25 27.54
CA PRO A 263 6.89 25.47 28.97
C PRO A 263 5.47 25.17 29.47
N ALA A 264 4.43 25.40 28.63
CA ALA A 264 3.03 25.20 29.01
C ALA A 264 2.61 23.72 29.09
N ASN A 265 3.32 22.81 28.43
CA ASN A 265 2.96 21.38 28.32
C ASN A 265 3.35 20.58 29.57
N ARG A 266 3.05 21.10 30.77
CA ARG A 266 3.44 20.47 32.05
C ARG A 266 2.73 19.15 32.29
N GLU A 267 1.48 19.04 31.85
CA GLU A 267 0.69 17.83 32.05
C GLU A 267 1.20 16.66 31.22
N LEU A 268 1.55 16.91 29.94
CA LEU A 268 2.18 15.92 29.07
C LEU A 268 3.45 15.33 29.71
N ARG A 269 4.36 16.19 30.18
CA ARG A 269 5.59 15.75 30.87
C ARG A 269 5.28 14.94 32.12
N ARG A 270 4.33 15.40 32.94
CA ARG A 270 3.94 14.72 34.19
C ARG A 270 3.41 13.31 33.93
N ARG A 271 2.57 13.13 32.90
CA ARG A 271 2.00 11.82 32.56
C ARG A 271 3.07 10.84 32.07
N LEU A 272 4.02 11.32 31.26
CA LEU A 272 5.20 10.53 30.85
C LEU A 272 6.09 10.16 32.04
N GLU A 273 6.36 11.11 32.95
CA GLU A 273 7.19 10.85 34.14
C GLU A 273 6.56 9.85 35.11
N ARG A 274 5.22 9.83 35.21
CA ARG A 274 4.47 8.90 36.06
C ARG A 274 4.19 7.54 35.41
N GLY A 275 4.54 7.37 34.13
CA GLY A 275 4.17 6.18 33.36
C GLY A 275 2.68 6.08 33.06
N GLU A 276 1.91 7.17 33.22
CA GLU A 276 0.49 7.25 32.82
C GLU A 276 0.32 7.38 31.30
N LEU A 277 1.37 7.78 30.60
CA LEU A 277 1.49 7.74 29.14
C LEU A 277 2.73 6.91 28.79
N ASP A 278 2.54 5.85 28.02
CA ASP A 278 3.66 5.04 27.53
C ASP A 278 4.47 5.79 26.45
N LYS A 279 5.79 5.58 26.44
CA LYS A 279 6.68 6.24 25.48
C LYS A 279 6.38 5.86 24.02
N GLN A 280 5.95 4.62 23.78
CA GLN A 280 5.56 4.16 22.46
C GLN A 280 4.25 4.82 22.04
N ASP A 281 3.30 5.00 22.96
CA ASP A 281 2.04 5.70 22.68
C ASP A 281 2.26 7.18 22.36
N TYR A 282 3.21 7.83 23.04
CA TYR A 282 3.64 9.18 22.67
C TYR A 282 4.23 9.23 21.26
N TYR A 283 5.14 8.31 20.93
CA TYR A 283 5.70 8.18 19.58
C TYR A 283 4.63 7.94 18.50
N ARG A 284 3.64 7.07 18.76
CA ARG A 284 2.52 6.81 17.84
C ARG A 284 1.73 8.09 17.53
N GLN A 285 1.50 8.95 18.52
CA GLN A 285 0.82 10.23 18.32
C GLN A 285 1.65 11.22 17.49
N LEU A 286 2.97 11.26 17.69
CA LEU A 286 3.87 12.07 16.86
C LEU A 286 3.88 11.58 15.41
N LEU A 287 3.92 10.26 15.21
CA LEU A 287 3.88 9.65 13.89
C LEU A 287 2.58 10.01 13.14
N ARG A 288 1.42 9.92 13.80
CA ARG A 288 0.13 10.36 13.26
C ARG A 288 0.12 11.85 12.91
N LEU A 289 0.78 12.70 13.72
CA LEU A 289 0.90 14.13 13.42
C LEU A 289 1.73 14.37 12.15
N VAL A 290 2.81 13.61 11.94
CA VAL A 290 3.59 13.66 10.70
C VAL A 290 2.77 13.15 9.52
N PHE A 291 1.95 12.10 9.69
CA PHE A 291 1.04 11.64 8.65
C PHE A 291 0.04 12.72 8.25
N ARG A 292 -0.52 13.47 9.21
CA ARG A 292 -1.39 14.62 8.93
C ARG A 292 -0.67 15.70 8.11
N LEU A 293 0.59 16.00 8.43
CA LEU A 293 1.40 16.97 7.67
C LEU A 293 1.63 16.50 6.23
N ILE A 294 2.11 15.27 6.05
CA ILE A 294 2.37 14.71 4.72
C ILE A 294 1.07 14.60 3.91
N PHE A 295 -0.04 14.21 4.54
CA PHE A 295 -1.33 14.20 3.89
C PHE A 295 -1.72 15.58 3.37
N LEU A 296 -1.57 16.63 4.19
CA LEU A 296 -1.82 18.00 3.75
C LEU A 296 -0.88 18.43 2.62
N PHE A 297 0.40 18.06 2.68
CA PHE A 297 1.37 18.40 1.62
C PHE A 297 0.94 17.78 0.29
N VAL A 298 0.58 16.50 0.32
CA VAL A 298 0.10 15.76 -0.85
C VAL A 298 -1.22 16.33 -1.38
N ALA A 299 -2.21 16.53 -0.51
CA ALA A 299 -3.52 17.06 -0.88
C ALA A 299 -3.43 18.49 -1.45
N GLU A 300 -2.53 19.31 -0.90
CA GLU A 300 -2.26 20.68 -1.38
C GLU A 300 -1.45 20.75 -2.67
N ASP A 301 -0.61 19.76 -2.98
CA ASP A 301 0.29 19.77 -4.14
C ASP A 301 -0.31 19.06 -5.36
N ARG A 302 -1.15 18.04 -5.14
CA ARG A 302 -1.87 17.35 -6.22
C ARG A 302 -3.00 18.21 -6.78
N ARG A 303 -3.36 17.94 -8.04
CA ARG A 303 -4.32 18.73 -8.81
C ARG A 303 -5.42 17.87 -9.40
N ASP A 304 -6.65 18.39 -9.41
CA ASP A 304 -7.78 17.82 -10.16
C ASP A 304 -7.65 18.11 -11.67
N GLY A 305 -8.55 17.58 -12.50
CA GLY A 305 -8.57 17.84 -13.94
C GLY A 305 -8.74 19.31 -14.33
N ALA A 306 -9.18 20.18 -13.42
CA ALA A 306 -9.30 21.62 -13.60
C ALA A 306 -8.07 22.40 -13.07
N GLY A 307 -7.02 21.72 -12.59
CA GLY A 307 -5.80 22.35 -12.07
C GLY A 307 -5.96 22.95 -10.66
N ARG A 308 -6.96 22.53 -9.89
CA ARG A 308 -7.18 22.96 -8.50
C ARG A 308 -6.62 21.93 -7.52
N SER A 309 -6.23 22.39 -6.32
CA SER A 309 -5.78 21.50 -5.23
C SER A 309 -6.84 20.46 -4.89
N LEU A 310 -6.43 19.20 -4.66
CA LEU A 310 -7.36 18.14 -4.24
C LEU A 310 -7.97 18.39 -2.86
N LEU A 311 -7.33 19.23 -2.04
CA LEU A 311 -7.84 19.61 -0.72
C LEU A 311 -9.11 20.48 -0.78
N PHE A 312 -9.35 21.22 -1.87
CA PHE A 312 -10.46 22.16 -1.92
C PHE A 312 -11.76 21.49 -2.31
N ASP A 313 -12.86 22.00 -1.75
CA ASP A 313 -14.18 21.76 -2.30
C ASP A 313 -14.29 22.42 -3.70
N PRO A 314 -14.61 21.65 -4.77
CA PRO A 314 -14.78 22.19 -6.12
C PRO A 314 -15.81 23.31 -6.25
N ALA A 315 -16.79 23.37 -5.35
CA ALA A 315 -17.85 24.37 -5.33
C ALA A 315 -17.49 25.64 -4.53
N ALA A 316 -16.32 25.66 -3.86
CA ALA A 316 -15.95 26.79 -3.03
C ALA A 316 -15.60 28.05 -3.83
N ALA A 317 -15.83 29.22 -3.21
CA ALA A 317 -15.51 30.51 -3.80
C ALA A 317 -13.99 30.70 -3.97
N PRO A 318 -13.50 31.27 -5.09
CA PRO A 318 -12.07 31.52 -5.31
C PRO A 318 -11.39 32.32 -4.19
N GLU A 319 -12.11 33.25 -3.55
CA GLU A 319 -11.63 34.07 -2.44
C GLU A 319 -11.34 33.25 -1.18
N ALA A 320 -12.14 32.21 -0.93
CA ALA A 320 -11.92 31.30 0.20
C ALA A 320 -10.68 30.43 -0.03
N MET A 321 -10.50 29.92 -1.26
CA MET A 321 -9.30 29.18 -1.64
C MET A 321 -8.04 30.05 -1.50
N GLU A 322 -8.10 31.31 -1.95
CA GLU A 322 -6.97 32.23 -1.83
C GLU A 322 -6.66 32.59 -0.37
N ARG A 323 -7.69 32.78 0.46
CA ARG A 323 -7.52 32.99 1.91
C ARG A 323 -6.77 31.83 2.56
N TYR A 324 -7.14 30.60 2.24
CA TYR A 324 -6.42 29.41 2.72
C TYR A 324 -4.97 29.39 2.23
N ARG A 325 -4.74 29.52 0.91
CA ARG A 325 -3.40 29.51 0.31
C ARG A 325 -2.48 30.55 0.95
N ARG A 326 -2.99 31.74 1.19
CA ARG A 326 -2.20 32.88 1.69
C ARG A 326 -1.88 32.81 3.17
N TYR A 327 -2.76 32.25 4.01
CA TYR A 327 -2.62 32.35 5.47
C TYR A 327 -2.49 31.01 6.20
N TYR A 328 -3.14 29.96 5.72
CA TYR A 328 -3.32 28.70 6.45
C TYR A 328 -2.62 27.49 5.80
N SER A 329 -2.25 27.59 4.53
CA SER A 329 -1.64 26.47 3.78
C SER A 329 -0.35 25.96 4.40
N THR A 330 -0.15 24.65 4.32
CA THR A 330 1.15 24.06 4.62
C THR A 330 2.20 24.45 3.59
N ALA A 331 1.83 24.76 2.34
CA ALA A 331 2.72 25.41 1.37
C ALA A 331 3.34 26.71 1.91
N ARG A 332 2.58 27.51 2.67
CA ARG A 332 3.13 28.69 3.37
C ARG A 332 4.09 28.28 4.49
N LEU A 333 3.75 27.27 5.29
CA LEU A 333 4.63 26.79 6.36
C LEU A 333 5.95 26.27 5.80
N ARG A 334 5.93 25.51 4.71
CA ARG A 334 7.13 25.03 4.00
C ARG A 334 8.02 26.19 3.53
N ARG A 335 7.45 27.22 2.88
CA ARG A 335 8.18 28.44 2.50
C ARG A 335 8.78 29.20 3.69
N LEU A 336 8.09 29.21 4.84
CA LEU A 336 8.62 29.83 6.06
C LEU A 336 9.76 29.01 6.64
N ALA A 337 9.64 27.69 6.65
CA ALA A 337 10.63 26.76 7.19
C ALA A 337 11.95 26.85 6.42
N GLU A 338 11.91 26.99 5.10
CA GLU A 338 13.09 27.21 4.26
C GLU A 338 13.86 28.49 4.60
N ARG A 339 13.14 29.57 4.96
CA ARG A 339 13.71 30.92 5.09
C ARG A 339 14.02 31.32 6.53
N ARG A 340 13.41 30.66 7.51
CA ARG A 340 13.42 31.07 8.92
C ARG A 340 13.60 29.87 9.82
N ARG A 341 14.35 30.06 10.91
CA ARG A 341 14.42 29.07 12.00
C ARG A 341 13.14 29.00 12.83
N GLY A 342 12.44 30.11 12.99
CA GLY A 342 11.22 30.22 13.81
C GLY A 342 11.43 30.99 15.12
N THR A 343 10.36 31.14 15.90
CA THR A 343 10.34 31.89 17.16
C THR A 343 9.79 31.02 18.30
N ARG A 344 9.79 31.53 19.53
CA ARG A 344 9.20 30.82 20.69
C ARG A 344 7.67 30.87 20.74
N HIS A 345 7.03 31.67 19.89
CA HIS A 345 5.58 31.79 19.84
C HIS A 345 4.93 30.52 19.25
N PRO A 346 3.71 30.15 19.65
CA PRO A 346 3.01 28.96 19.16
C PRO A 346 1.95 29.26 18.07
N ASP A 347 1.92 30.46 17.51
CA ASP A 347 0.85 30.93 16.63
C ASP A 347 0.72 30.10 15.33
N LEU A 348 1.83 29.67 14.73
CA LEU A 348 1.76 28.81 13.54
C LEU A 348 1.21 27.42 13.87
N TRP A 349 1.59 26.86 15.03
CA TRP A 349 1.07 25.58 15.50
C TRP A 349 -0.43 25.66 15.77
N ARG A 350 -0.89 26.70 16.46
CA ARG A 350 -2.32 26.90 16.75
C ARG A 350 -3.14 27.06 15.47
N ALA A 351 -2.61 27.78 14.48
CA ALA A 351 -3.26 27.91 13.17
C ALA A 351 -3.35 26.55 12.44
N LEU A 352 -2.27 25.76 12.46
CA LEU A 352 -2.24 24.42 11.86
C LEU A 352 -3.20 23.45 12.58
N ALA A 353 -3.20 23.45 13.92
CA ALA A 353 -4.09 22.63 14.73
C ALA A 353 -5.57 22.97 14.47
N LEU A 354 -5.88 24.26 14.27
CA LEU A 354 -7.22 24.70 13.87
C LEU A 354 -7.63 24.12 12.50
N VAL A 355 -6.75 24.20 11.49
CA VAL A 355 -6.99 23.60 10.17
C VAL A 355 -7.26 22.10 10.30
N MET A 356 -6.37 21.38 11.00
CA MET A 356 -6.51 19.93 11.20
C MET A 356 -7.83 19.58 11.91
N GLY A 357 -8.24 20.36 12.92
CA GLY A 357 -9.49 20.16 13.62
C GLY A 357 -10.73 20.40 12.73
N LYS A 358 -10.67 21.38 11.82
CA LYS A 358 -11.76 21.66 10.87
C LYS A 358 -11.97 20.55 9.83
N LEU A 359 -10.91 19.81 9.47
CA LEU A 359 -11.01 18.69 8.54
C LEU A 359 -11.77 17.49 9.11
N HIS A 360 -11.89 17.34 10.43
CA HIS A 360 -12.57 16.18 11.01
C HIS A 360 -14.10 16.24 10.86
N ARG A 361 -14.76 17.31 11.34
CA ARG A 361 -16.23 17.30 11.48
C ARG A 361 -17.01 18.21 10.56
N ASP A 362 -16.66 19.49 10.53
CA ASP A 362 -17.57 20.52 9.99
C ASP A 362 -17.06 21.10 8.67
N GLY A 363 -15.81 20.81 8.31
CA GLY A 363 -15.11 21.51 7.26
C GLY A 363 -14.89 22.96 7.65
N CYS A 364 -14.55 23.79 6.67
CA CYS A 364 -14.51 25.24 6.81
C CYS A 364 -14.72 25.88 5.43
N PRO A 365 -15.99 26.17 5.06
CA PRO A 365 -16.31 26.82 3.78
C PRO A 365 -15.56 28.15 3.58
N GLU A 366 -15.31 28.89 4.67
CA GLU A 366 -14.55 30.14 4.64
C GLU A 366 -13.08 29.94 4.24
N LEU A 367 -12.57 28.71 4.32
CA LEU A 367 -11.23 28.34 3.87
C LEU A 367 -11.27 27.36 2.67
N ALA A 368 -12.45 27.18 2.05
CA ALA A 368 -12.69 26.19 0.99
C ALA A 368 -12.35 24.75 1.40
N LEU A 369 -12.34 24.45 2.71
CA LEU A 369 -11.98 23.13 3.23
C LEU A 369 -13.24 22.27 3.38
N PRO A 370 -13.29 21.08 2.78
CA PRO A 370 -14.34 20.10 3.05
C PRO A 370 -14.13 19.47 4.43
N ALA A 371 -15.17 18.80 4.91
CA ALA A 371 -15.03 17.87 6.04
C ALA A 371 -14.55 16.52 5.48
N LEU A 372 -13.36 16.09 5.90
CA LEU A 372 -12.74 14.84 5.46
C LEU A 372 -13.12 13.62 6.32
N GLY A 373 -13.59 13.80 7.56
CA GLY A 373 -14.00 12.69 8.44
C GLY A 373 -12.83 11.89 9.00
N SER A 374 -13.02 10.59 9.29
CA SER A 374 -11.97 9.62 9.66
C SER A 374 -11.22 9.83 10.98
N PHE A 375 -10.64 8.74 11.51
CA PHE A 375 -9.76 8.74 12.68
C PHE A 375 -8.53 9.63 12.51
N LEU A 376 -8.03 9.80 11.27
CA LEU A 376 -6.79 10.54 11.03
C LEU A 376 -6.89 11.96 11.57
N TRP A 377 -8.04 12.63 11.40
CA TRP A 377 -8.28 14.01 11.83
C TRP A 377 -8.91 14.11 13.22
N ALA A 378 -9.31 12.98 13.80
CA ALA A 378 -9.97 12.92 15.10
C ALA A 378 -9.05 13.45 16.23
N PRO A 379 -9.55 14.28 17.16
CA PRO A 379 -8.78 14.72 18.33
C PRO A 379 -8.20 13.55 19.14
N GLU A 380 -8.94 12.44 19.23
CA GLU A 380 -8.59 11.23 19.97
C GLU A 380 -7.33 10.55 19.43
N ALA A 381 -7.03 10.70 18.13
CA ALA A 381 -5.85 10.10 17.52
C ALA A 381 -4.53 10.70 18.04
N VAL A 382 -4.58 11.91 18.61
CA VAL A 382 -3.46 12.63 19.23
C VAL A 382 -3.85 13.20 20.59
N ALA A 383 -4.64 12.45 21.37
CA ALA A 383 -5.29 12.94 22.60
C ALA A 383 -4.34 13.61 23.60
N ASP A 384 -3.11 13.13 23.75
CA ASP A 384 -2.13 13.68 24.70
C ASP A 384 -1.39 14.91 24.16
N LEU A 385 -1.38 15.08 22.83
CA LEU A 385 -0.89 16.29 22.15
C LEU A 385 -2.00 17.32 21.96
N ALA A 386 -3.27 16.92 22.05
CA ALA A 386 -4.42 17.80 21.91
C ALA A 386 -4.40 18.87 23.02
N GLY A 387 -4.39 20.13 22.63
CA GLY A 387 -4.29 21.26 23.57
C GLY A 387 -2.86 21.58 24.04
N CYS A 388 -1.85 20.80 23.63
CA CYS A 388 -0.46 21.21 23.80
C CYS A 388 -0.08 22.31 22.79
N ASP A 389 0.86 23.15 23.19
CA ASP A 389 1.47 24.15 22.30
C ASP A 389 2.83 23.66 21.81
N LEU A 390 3.22 24.12 20.62
CA LEU A 390 4.52 23.86 20.02
C LEU A 390 5.10 25.20 19.55
N SER A 391 6.40 25.42 19.78
CA SER A 391 7.04 26.64 19.32
C SER A 391 7.13 26.68 17.80
N ASN A 392 7.09 27.88 17.21
CA ASN A 392 7.31 28.07 15.77
C ASN A 392 8.71 27.58 15.35
N HIS A 393 9.70 27.61 16.26
CA HIS A 393 11.01 27.03 16.00
C HIS A 393 10.91 25.53 15.71
N ASP A 394 10.31 24.78 16.63
CA ASP A 394 10.26 23.31 16.53
C ASP A 394 9.29 22.86 15.43
N LEU A 395 8.18 23.59 15.22
CA LEU A 395 7.28 23.34 14.10
C LEU A 395 7.97 23.55 12.75
N LEU A 396 8.67 24.68 12.57
CA LEU A 396 9.36 24.94 11.31
C LEU A 396 10.57 24.01 11.12
N ASP A 397 11.17 23.51 12.19
CA ASP A 397 12.20 22.47 12.12
C ASP A 397 11.64 21.15 11.58
N ALA A 398 10.52 20.70 12.14
CA ALA A 398 9.82 19.51 11.63
C ALA A 398 9.35 19.68 10.19
N VAL A 399 8.71 20.82 9.86
CA VAL A 399 8.26 21.10 8.49
C VAL A 399 9.43 21.17 7.52
N ARG A 400 10.59 21.73 7.91
CA ARG A 400 11.79 21.76 7.06
C ARG A 400 12.29 20.35 6.77
N ALA A 401 12.36 19.50 7.80
CA ALA A 401 12.83 18.13 7.66
C ALA A 401 11.97 17.30 6.68
N LEU A 402 10.67 17.61 6.58
CA LEU A 402 9.76 17.02 5.60
C LEU A 402 9.80 17.72 4.23
N ALA A 403 9.99 19.04 4.20
CA ALA A 403 9.89 19.82 2.97
C ALA A 403 11.12 19.74 2.08
N VAL A 404 12.31 19.55 2.67
CA VAL A 404 13.58 19.55 1.93
C VAL A 404 14.47 18.37 2.30
N THR A 405 15.16 17.84 1.31
CA THR A 405 16.25 16.87 1.48
C THR A 405 17.59 17.53 1.17
N GLU A 406 18.67 17.06 1.80
CA GLU A 406 20.01 17.58 1.55
C GLU A 406 20.77 16.63 0.61
N GLN A 407 21.30 17.17 -0.50
CA GLN A 407 22.11 16.44 -1.46
C GLN A 407 23.40 17.22 -1.74
N GLN A 408 24.56 16.68 -1.38
CA GLN A 408 25.86 17.34 -1.61
C GLN A 408 25.89 18.79 -1.08
N ARG A 409 25.29 19.04 0.09
CA ARG A 409 25.11 20.37 0.72
C ARG A 409 24.14 21.33 0.01
N LEU A 410 23.42 20.87 -1.01
CA LEU A 410 22.32 21.60 -1.63
C LEU A 410 20.98 21.10 -1.05
N LEU A 411 20.12 22.03 -0.65
CA LEU A 411 18.75 21.71 -0.24
C LEU A 411 17.88 21.55 -1.49
N ARG A 412 17.16 20.43 -1.58
CA ARG A 412 16.21 20.14 -2.65
C ARG A 412 14.81 19.97 -2.06
N PRO A 413 13.78 20.63 -2.60
CA PRO A 413 12.41 20.44 -2.15
C PRO A 413 11.94 19.01 -2.49
N VAL A 414 11.10 18.46 -1.61
CA VAL A 414 10.45 17.16 -1.82
C VAL A 414 9.22 17.35 -2.71
N ASP A 415 9.13 16.55 -3.77
CA ASP A 415 8.02 16.61 -4.74
C ASP A 415 6.84 15.72 -4.31
N TYR A 416 6.00 16.24 -3.41
CA TYR A 416 4.80 15.52 -2.94
C TYR A 416 3.71 15.37 -4.00
N LYS A 417 3.77 16.13 -5.10
CA LYS A 417 2.83 15.97 -6.23
C LYS A 417 3.06 14.62 -6.90
N ASN A 418 4.31 14.25 -7.12
CA ASN A 418 4.70 13.03 -7.83
C ASN A 418 5.01 11.84 -6.92
N LEU A 419 5.16 12.03 -5.61
CA LEU A 419 5.31 10.91 -4.67
C LEU A 419 4.07 9.99 -4.69
N GLY A 420 4.30 8.72 -5.01
CA GLY A 420 3.29 7.68 -4.99
C GLY A 420 3.10 7.05 -3.60
N PRO A 421 2.06 6.22 -3.46
CA PRO A 421 1.80 5.48 -2.23
C PRO A 421 2.88 4.41 -1.96
N GLU A 422 3.53 3.89 -2.99
CA GLU A 422 4.59 2.88 -2.85
C GLU A 422 5.82 3.47 -2.15
N GLU A 423 6.23 4.66 -2.58
CA GLU A 423 7.32 5.42 -2.01
C GLU A 423 7.03 5.83 -0.56
N LEU A 424 5.84 6.39 -0.31
CA LEU A 424 5.41 6.76 1.04
C LEU A 424 5.33 5.54 1.96
N GLY A 425 4.71 4.45 1.51
CA GLY A 425 4.64 3.20 2.27
C GLY A 425 6.03 2.71 2.70
N SER A 426 7.00 2.75 1.79
CA SER A 426 8.38 2.34 2.10
C SER A 426 9.06 3.20 3.16
N VAL A 427 8.84 4.53 3.12
CA VAL A 427 9.34 5.46 4.13
C VAL A 427 8.76 5.11 5.49
N TYR A 428 7.46 4.87 5.56
CA TYR A 428 6.78 4.65 6.83
C TYR A 428 7.06 3.27 7.44
N GLU A 429 7.14 2.21 6.64
CA GLU A 429 7.50 0.87 7.11
C GLU A 429 8.81 0.87 7.90
N SER A 430 9.82 1.55 7.37
CA SER A 430 11.12 1.65 8.05
C SER A 430 11.05 2.36 9.41
N LEU A 431 10.06 3.24 9.62
CA LEU A 431 9.86 3.95 10.89
C LEU A 431 9.14 3.09 11.93
N LEU A 432 8.42 2.05 11.51
CA LEU A 432 7.73 1.14 12.44
C LEU A 432 8.72 0.35 13.29
N GLU A 433 9.96 0.19 12.82
CA GLU A 433 11.05 -0.50 13.53
C GLU A 433 11.84 0.41 14.49
N LEU A 434 11.56 1.72 14.49
CA LEU A 434 12.25 2.67 15.38
C LEU A 434 11.63 2.70 16.78
N HIS A 435 12.50 2.85 17.77
CA HIS A 435 12.11 2.96 19.18
C HIS A 435 12.38 4.36 19.74
N PRO A 436 11.47 4.91 20.56
CA PRO A 436 11.68 6.20 21.19
C PRO A 436 12.56 6.07 22.44
N GLU A 437 13.58 6.93 22.50
CA GLU A 437 14.35 7.26 23.69
C GLU A 437 13.95 8.68 24.14
N LEU A 438 13.49 8.84 25.38
CA LEU A 438 13.05 10.14 25.86
C LEU A 438 13.40 10.39 27.33
N ASP A 439 13.74 11.63 27.63
CA ASP A 439 13.90 12.18 28.98
C ASP A 439 12.95 13.37 29.11
N PRO A 440 11.79 13.22 29.78
CA PRO A 440 10.79 14.27 29.88
C PRO A 440 11.30 15.51 30.64
N ARG A 441 12.25 15.33 31.57
CA ARG A 441 12.79 16.41 32.40
C ARG A 441 13.79 17.25 31.64
N ALA A 442 14.65 16.59 30.86
CA ALA A 442 15.58 17.28 29.97
C ALA A 442 14.92 17.75 28.67
N GLY A 443 13.65 17.41 28.44
CA GLY A 443 12.94 17.70 27.20
C GLY A 443 13.57 17.02 25.99
N ARG A 444 14.21 15.86 26.16
CA ARG A 444 14.89 15.13 25.09
C ARG A 444 13.99 14.04 24.53
N PHE A 445 14.05 13.88 23.22
CA PHE A 445 13.42 12.81 22.47
C PHE A 445 14.32 12.50 21.28
N ALA A 446 14.62 11.22 21.07
CA ALA A 446 15.39 10.69 19.96
C ALA A 446 14.80 9.35 19.51
N LEU A 447 15.07 8.97 18.27
CA LEU A 447 14.75 7.66 17.74
C LEU A 447 16.03 6.83 17.59
N SER A 448 15.92 5.54 17.88
CA SER A 448 17.04 4.59 17.74
C SER A 448 16.57 3.32 17.06
N SER A 449 17.46 2.70 16.27
CA SER A 449 17.27 1.36 15.72
C SER A 449 17.92 0.30 16.62
N ALA A 450 17.26 -0.85 16.75
CA ALA A 450 17.76 -1.97 17.54
C ALA A 450 19.01 -2.60 16.89
N ALA A 451 20.13 -2.70 17.62
CA ALA A 451 21.31 -3.45 17.16
C ALA A 451 20.90 -4.91 16.83
N GLY A 452 21.29 -5.45 15.67
CA GLY A 452 20.88 -6.80 15.25
C GLY A 452 19.51 -6.91 14.55
N HIS A 453 18.65 -5.88 14.68
CA HIS A 453 17.56 -5.65 13.72
C HIS A 453 18.04 -4.88 12.50
N GLU A 454 19.28 -4.38 12.46
CA GLU A 454 19.84 -3.66 11.30
C GLU A 454 19.66 -4.43 9.96
N ARG A 455 19.75 -5.77 9.99
CA ARG A 455 19.50 -6.63 8.81
C ARG A 455 18.03 -6.72 8.42
N LYS A 456 17.10 -6.49 9.36
CA LYS A 456 15.64 -6.35 9.15
C LYS A 456 15.26 -4.90 8.80
N THR A 457 15.92 -3.87 9.35
CA THR A 457 15.71 -2.45 8.97
C THR A 457 16.08 -2.15 7.52
N THR A 458 17.02 -2.91 6.93
CA THR A 458 17.30 -2.84 5.48
C THR A 458 16.40 -3.75 4.64
N GLY A 459 15.52 -4.53 5.28
CA GLY A 459 14.87 -5.72 4.74
C GLY A 459 13.44 -5.98 5.25
N SER A 460 12.71 -4.97 5.74
CA SER A 460 11.24 -4.96 5.72
C SER A 460 10.87 -4.89 4.24
N TYR A 461 10.88 -6.04 3.56
CA TYR A 461 11.15 -6.14 2.13
C TYR A 461 10.12 -5.37 1.32
N TYR A 462 10.46 -4.12 0.97
CA TYR A 462 9.83 -3.39 -0.11
C TYR A 462 9.72 -4.37 -1.27
N THR A 463 8.49 -4.70 -1.63
CA THR A 463 8.23 -5.68 -2.66
C THR A 463 8.27 -4.96 -3.99
N PRO A 464 9.24 -5.24 -4.87
CA PRO A 464 9.34 -4.54 -6.15
C PRO A 464 8.04 -4.68 -6.92
N SER A 465 7.56 -3.57 -7.50
CA SER A 465 6.27 -3.50 -8.20
C SER A 465 6.20 -4.53 -9.34
N SER A 466 7.33 -4.89 -9.96
CA SER A 466 7.41 -5.94 -10.98
C SER A 466 7.03 -7.34 -10.47
N LEU A 467 7.35 -7.69 -9.22
CA LEU A 467 6.90 -8.95 -8.60
C LEU A 467 5.40 -8.88 -8.25
N ILE A 468 4.93 -7.72 -7.79
CA ILE A 468 3.50 -7.50 -7.51
C ILE A 468 2.69 -7.67 -8.79
N THR A 469 3.10 -7.02 -9.89
CA THR A 469 2.46 -7.12 -11.21
C THR A 469 2.33 -8.58 -11.65
N CYS A 470 3.40 -9.38 -11.54
CA CYS A 470 3.36 -10.80 -11.88
C CYS A 470 2.31 -11.59 -11.08
N LEU A 471 2.15 -11.28 -9.78
CA LEU A 471 1.14 -11.91 -8.94
C LEU A 471 -0.28 -11.42 -9.28
N LEU A 472 -0.45 -10.13 -9.58
CA LEU A 472 -1.72 -9.58 -10.06
C LEU A 472 -2.15 -10.20 -11.40
N ASP A 473 -1.22 -10.37 -12.34
CA ASP A 473 -1.50 -10.96 -13.65
C ASP A 473 -1.96 -12.42 -13.54
N SER A 474 -1.41 -13.17 -12.59
CA SER A 474 -1.73 -14.60 -12.41
C SER A 474 -2.91 -14.86 -11.45
N ALA A 475 -3.13 -13.99 -10.46
CA ALA A 475 -4.16 -14.16 -9.44
C ALA A 475 -5.37 -13.24 -9.62
N LEU A 476 -5.17 -11.94 -9.89
CA LEU A 476 -6.26 -10.95 -9.98
C LEU A 476 -6.87 -10.86 -11.38
N GLU A 477 -6.05 -10.71 -12.42
CA GLU A 477 -6.53 -10.47 -13.80
C GLU A 477 -7.54 -11.53 -14.30
N PRO A 478 -7.38 -12.84 -13.99
CA PRO A 478 -8.35 -13.84 -14.43
C PRO A 478 -9.72 -13.70 -13.76
N VAL A 479 -9.74 -13.37 -12.47
CA VAL A 479 -10.97 -13.14 -11.70
C VAL A 479 -11.65 -11.85 -12.18
N LEU A 480 -10.86 -10.79 -12.39
CA LEU A 480 -11.33 -9.51 -12.90
C LEU A 480 -11.91 -9.65 -14.32
N SER A 481 -11.28 -10.44 -15.18
CA SER A 481 -11.77 -10.73 -16.53
C SER A 481 -13.09 -11.49 -16.50
N GLU A 482 -13.26 -12.46 -15.59
CA GLU A 482 -14.54 -13.17 -15.40
C GLU A 482 -15.65 -12.21 -14.94
N ALA A 483 -15.35 -11.31 -14.00
CA ALA A 483 -16.30 -10.30 -13.53
C ALA A 483 -16.71 -9.32 -14.64
N ALA A 484 -15.74 -8.82 -15.41
CA ALA A 484 -15.98 -7.89 -16.52
C ALA A 484 -16.77 -8.50 -17.70
N ALA A 485 -16.84 -9.84 -17.79
CA ALA A 485 -17.61 -10.55 -18.81
C ALA A 485 -19.07 -10.82 -18.39
N LYS A 486 -19.47 -10.48 -17.15
CA LYS A 486 -20.85 -10.66 -16.68
C LYS A 486 -21.79 -9.61 -17.30
N PRO A 487 -23.12 -9.88 -17.33
CA PRO A 487 -24.09 -8.94 -17.90
C PRO A 487 -24.10 -7.55 -17.25
N ASP A 488 -23.81 -7.49 -15.95
CA ASP A 488 -23.60 -6.25 -15.19
C ASP A 488 -22.14 -6.21 -14.67
N PRO A 489 -21.19 -5.74 -15.49
CA PRO A 489 -19.77 -5.77 -15.16
C PRO A 489 -19.41 -4.81 -14.03
N GLU A 490 -20.11 -3.68 -13.89
CA GLU A 490 -19.83 -2.70 -12.83
C GLU A 490 -20.10 -3.29 -11.45
N THR A 491 -21.32 -3.81 -11.23
CA THR A 491 -21.67 -4.46 -9.96
C THR A 491 -20.79 -5.69 -9.72
N ALA A 492 -20.48 -6.46 -10.78
CA ALA A 492 -19.63 -7.64 -10.65
C ALA A 492 -18.20 -7.32 -10.22
N ILE A 493 -17.61 -6.22 -10.72
CA ILE A 493 -16.26 -5.79 -10.35
C ILE A 493 -16.24 -5.28 -8.92
N LEU A 494 -17.20 -4.45 -8.52
CA LEU A 494 -17.30 -3.93 -7.15
C LEU A 494 -17.58 -5.03 -6.12
N ALA A 495 -18.24 -6.11 -6.52
CA ALA A 495 -18.49 -7.27 -5.66
C ALA A 495 -17.25 -8.15 -5.42
N LEU A 496 -16.16 -7.97 -6.18
CA LEU A 496 -14.92 -8.71 -5.96
C LEU A 496 -14.31 -8.36 -4.62
N LYS A 497 -13.80 -9.36 -3.91
CA LYS A 497 -13.15 -9.20 -2.60
C LYS A 497 -11.69 -9.63 -2.67
N VAL A 498 -10.78 -8.67 -2.49
CA VAL A 498 -9.33 -8.86 -2.52
C VAL A 498 -8.76 -8.62 -1.13
N CYS A 499 -7.99 -9.59 -0.61
CA CYS A 499 -7.43 -9.52 0.73
C CYS A 499 -5.90 -9.65 0.75
N ASP A 500 -5.26 -8.91 1.65
CA ASP A 500 -3.89 -9.18 2.12
C ASP A 500 -3.92 -9.42 3.65
N PRO A 501 -3.63 -10.66 4.12
CA PRO A 501 -3.72 -11.03 5.53
C PRO A 501 -2.48 -10.64 6.35
N ALA A 502 -1.50 -10.00 5.75
CA ALA A 502 -0.34 -9.39 6.42
C ALA A 502 0.04 -8.13 5.65
N CYS A 503 -0.89 -7.17 5.61
CA CYS A 503 -0.88 -6.12 4.59
C CYS A 503 0.20 -5.06 4.75
N GLY A 504 0.83 -4.93 5.93
CA GLY A 504 1.80 -3.86 6.19
C GLY A 504 1.23 -2.50 5.80
N SER A 505 2.01 -1.72 5.06
CA SER A 505 1.61 -0.43 4.48
C SER A 505 0.65 -0.50 3.30
N GLY A 506 0.26 -1.70 2.86
CA GLY A 506 -0.79 -1.91 1.87
C GLY A 506 -0.35 -1.96 0.40
N HIS A 507 0.94 -2.18 0.08
CA HIS A 507 1.42 -2.15 -1.32
C HIS A 507 0.64 -3.07 -2.27
N PHE A 508 0.37 -4.32 -1.85
CA PHE A 508 -0.43 -5.26 -2.65
C PHE A 508 -1.89 -4.79 -2.81
N LEU A 509 -2.48 -4.27 -1.73
CA LEU A 509 -3.86 -3.78 -1.73
C LEU A 509 -4.03 -2.57 -2.63
N ILE A 510 -3.10 -1.63 -2.58
CA ILE A 510 -3.09 -0.43 -3.42
C ILE A 510 -2.94 -0.83 -4.89
N ALA A 511 -1.96 -1.67 -5.20
CA ALA A 511 -1.74 -2.16 -6.56
C ALA A 511 -2.97 -2.92 -7.13
N ALA A 512 -3.61 -3.75 -6.31
CA ALA A 512 -4.86 -4.42 -6.68
C ALA A 512 -6.02 -3.44 -6.87
N ALA A 513 -6.17 -2.47 -5.96
CA ALA A 513 -7.21 -1.45 -6.01
C ALA A 513 -7.13 -0.65 -7.31
N HIS A 514 -5.93 -0.25 -7.72
CA HIS A 514 -5.72 0.46 -8.97
C HIS A 514 -6.08 -0.37 -10.21
N ARG A 515 -5.75 -1.67 -10.21
CA ARG A 515 -6.07 -2.54 -11.33
C ARG A 515 -7.57 -2.76 -11.48
N LEU A 516 -8.26 -2.96 -10.36
CA LEU A 516 -9.72 -2.98 -10.29
C LEU A 516 -10.32 -1.65 -10.75
N ALA A 517 -9.83 -0.52 -10.21
CA ALA A 517 -10.32 0.82 -10.50
C ALA A 517 -10.17 1.20 -11.97
N LYS A 518 -9.03 0.86 -12.58
CA LYS A 518 -8.81 1.06 -14.01
C LYS A 518 -9.83 0.29 -14.85
N ARG A 519 -10.12 -0.97 -14.50
CA ARG A 519 -11.12 -1.77 -15.19
C ARG A 519 -12.54 -1.24 -14.97
N LEU A 520 -12.88 -0.88 -13.74
CA LEU A 520 -14.17 -0.31 -13.39
C LEU A 520 -14.41 1.03 -14.12
N ALA A 521 -13.43 1.92 -14.13
CA ALA A 521 -13.50 3.17 -14.87
C ALA A 521 -13.62 2.93 -16.39
N ALA A 522 -12.96 1.90 -16.93
CA ALA A 522 -13.10 1.55 -18.34
C ALA A 522 -14.53 1.07 -18.67
N VAL A 523 -15.13 0.28 -17.78
CA VAL A 523 -16.54 -0.14 -17.89
C VAL A 523 -17.49 1.05 -17.84
N ARG A 524 -17.31 1.97 -16.87
CA ARG A 524 -18.17 3.15 -16.68
C ARG A 524 -18.10 4.14 -17.83
N THR A 525 -16.91 4.36 -18.38
CA THR A 525 -16.68 5.35 -19.46
C THR A 525 -16.87 4.76 -20.86
N GLY A 526 -16.70 3.45 -20.99
CA GLY A 526 -16.58 2.75 -22.27
C GLY A 526 -15.25 2.99 -22.99
N ASP A 527 -14.23 3.47 -22.27
CA ASP A 527 -12.88 3.74 -22.79
C ASP A 527 -11.88 2.75 -22.15
N ASP A 528 -11.11 2.00 -22.97
CA ASP A 528 -10.14 0.99 -22.48
C ASP A 528 -9.05 1.57 -21.54
N GLU A 529 -8.77 2.87 -21.64
CA GLU A 529 -7.86 3.61 -20.77
C GLU A 529 -8.56 4.92 -20.37
N PRO A 530 -9.27 4.93 -19.23
CA PRO A 530 -10.06 6.07 -18.77
C PRO A 530 -9.19 7.24 -18.27
N SER A 531 -9.81 8.42 -18.15
CA SER A 531 -9.12 9.62 -17.64
C SER A 531 -8.68 9.46 -16.17
N PRO A 532 -7.66 10.20 -15.71
CA PRO A 532 -7.20 10.15 -14.32
C PRO A 532 -8.31 10.39 -13.29
N ASP A 533 -9.24 11.30 -13.57
CA ASP A 533 -10.35 11.61 -12.67
C ASP A 533 -11.38 10.49 -12.62
N ALA A 534 -11.66 9.81 -13.75
CA ALA A 534 -12.53 8.64 -13.78
C ALA A 534 -11.90 7.47 -13.02
N VAL A 535 -10.59 7.24 -13.18
CA VAL A 535 -9.86 6.22 -12.39
C VAL A 535 -9.89 6.55 -10.90
N ARG A 536 -9.71 7.82 -10.52
CA ARG A 536 -9.75 8.24 -9.11
C ARG A 536 -11.10 8.00 -8.46
N SER A 537 -12.18 8.37 -9.17
CA SER A 537 -13.55 8.09 -8.71
C SER A 537 -13.81 6.58 -8.59
N ALA A 538 -13.40 5.79 -9.58
CA ALA A 538 -13.50 4.33 -9.50
C ALA A 538 -12.63 3.72 -8.39
N LEU A 539 -11.45 4.30 -8.12
CA LEU A 539 -10.54 3.85 -7.06
C LEU A 539 -11.15 4.04 -5.68
N ARG A 540 -11.81 5.18 -5.46
CA ARG A 540 -12.56 5.45 -4.25
C ARG A 540 -13.62 4.37 -3.98
N ASP A 541 -14.40 4.02 -5.01
CA ASP A 541 -15.43 3.01 -4.89
C ASP A 541 -14.84 1.62 -4.65
N VAL A 542 -13.80 1.23 -5.40
CA VAL A 542 -13.11 -0.05 -5.20
C VAL A 542 -12.56 -0.19 -3.79
N ILE A 543 -11.95 0.86 -3.24
CA ILE A 543 -11.40 0.83 -1.88
C ILE A 543 -12.51 0.68 -0.83
N GLY A 544 -13.68 1.28 -1.07
CA GLY A 544 -14.82 1.19 -0.16
C GLY A 544 -15.58 -0.14 -0.19
N HIS A 545 -15.38 -1.00 -1.20
CA HIS A 545 -16.17 -2.24 -1.40
C HIS A 545 -15.33 -3.51 -1.48
N SER A 546 -14.14 -3.43 -2.07
CA SER A 546 -13.42 -4.61 -2.60
C SER A 546 -12.09 -4.92 -1.90
N ILE A 547 -11.55 -4.01 -1.08
CA ILE A 547 -10.17 -4.09 -0.58
C ILE A 547 -10.13 -4.37 0.92
N TYR A 548 -9.58 -5.52 1.31
CA TYR A 548 -9.54 -6.02 2.69
C TYR A 548 -8.10 -6.22 3.14
N GLY A 549 -7.79 -5.86 4.38
CA GLY A 549 -6.44 -5.95 4.93
C GLY A 549 -6.44 -6.38 6.39
N VAL A 550 -5.45 -7.20 6.77
CA VAL A 550 -5.20 -7.51 8.18
C VAL A 550 -3.72 -7.38 8.46
N ASP A 551 -3.37 -6.73 9.58
CA ASP A 551 -2.00 -6.69 10.08
C ASP A 551 -1.96 -6.81 11.61
N LEU A 552 -0.87 -7.35 12.13
CA LEU A 552 -0.64 -7.48 13.57
C LEU A 552 -0.33 -6.12 14.22
N ASN A 553 0.36 -5.24 13.51
CA ASN A 553 0.79 -3.95 14.00
C ASN A 553 -0.32 -2.89 13.77
N PRO A 554 -0.89 -2.28 14.83
CA PRO A 554 -1.88 -1.22 14.69
C PRO A 554 -1.41 -0.06 13.80
N MET A 555 -0.12 0.28 13.84
CA MET A 555 0.41 1.37 13.02
C MET A 555 0.50 1.02 11.53
N ALA A 556 0.75 -0.24 11.19
CA ALA A 556 0.71 -0.70 9.79
C ALA A 556 -0.71 -0.62 9.23
N VAL A 557 -1.72 -1.01 10.03
CA VAL A 557 -3.14 -0.86 9.68
C VAL A 557 -3.51 0.62 9.42
N GLU A 558 -3.09 1.53 10.30
CA GLU A 558 -3.32 2.97 10.12
C GLU A 558 -2.63 3.48 8.85
N LEU A 559 -1.39 3.07 8.63
CA LEU A 559 -0.60 3.43 7.45
C LEU A 559 -1.23 2.94 6.15
N CYS A 560 -1.68 1.69 6.11
CA CYS A 560 -2.42 1.13 4.98
C CYS A 560 -3.64 2.01 4.63
N LYS A 561 -4.42 2.42 5.63
CA LYS A 561 -5.58 3.30 5.42
C LYS A 561 -5.18 4.67 4.88
N VAL A 562 -4.14 5.28 5.44
CA VAL A 562 -3.62 6.58 4.96
C VAL A 562 -3.16 6.49 3.50
N ASN A 563 -2.42 5.44 3.14
CA ASN A 563 -1.93 5.25 1.78
C ASN A 563 -3.06 5.06 0.77
N LEU A 564 -4.09 4.27 1.12
CA LEU A 564 -5.30 4.10 0.31
C LEU A 564 -6.02 5.45 0.10
N TRP A 565 -6.19 6.24 1.16
CA TRP A 565 -6.84 7.56 1.08
C TRP A 565 -6.07 8.59 0.28
N LEU A 566 -4.73 8.60 0.36
CA LEU A 566 -3.91 9.56 -0.38
C LEU A 566 -4.14 9.46 -1.89
N ASP A 567 -4.34 8.24 -2.40
CA ASP A 567 -4.53 8.04 -3.84
C ASP A 567 -5.99 8.18 -4.27
N ALA A 568 -6.92 7.79 -3.40
CA ALA A 568 -8.36 7.87 -3.62
C ALA A 568 -9.00 9.22 -3.28
N LEU A 569 -8.20 10.24 -2.91
CA LEU A 569 -8.71 11.53 -2.47
C LEU A 569 -9.49 12.22 -3.60
N GLU A 570 -10.81 12.26 -3.46
CA GLU A 570 -11.71 12.94 -4.38
C GLU A 570 -12.09 14.33 -3.83
N PRO A 571 -11.88 15.43 -4.60
CA PRO A 571 -12.17 16.78 -4.15
C PRO A 571 -13.60 16.96 -3.65
N GLY A 572 -13.77 17.57 -2.48
CA GLY A 572 -15.07 17.84 -1.87
C GLY A 572 -15.73 16.66 -1.14
N LYS A 573 -15.22 15.44 -1.30
CA LYS A 573 -15.75 14.25 -0.62
C LYS A 573 -14.92 13.89 0.62
N PRO A 574 -15.52 13.20 1.61
CA PRO A 574 -14.78 12.68 2.74
C PRO A 574 -13.97 11.44 2.40
N LEU A 575 -13.06 11.11 3.33
CA LEU A 575 -12.34 9.86 3.35
C LEU A 575 -13.30 8.70 3.65
N SER A 576 -13.21 7.63 2.86
CA SER A 576 -14.03 6.43 3.03
C SER A 576 -13.77 5.76 4.39
N PHE A 577 -14.82 5.16 4.96
CA PHE A 577 -14.72 4.43 6.22
C PHE A 577 -14.12 3.04 5.99
N LEU A 578 -12.92 2.76 6.52
CA LEU A 578 -12.17 1.52 6.23
C LEU A 578 -11.99 0.58 7.43
N ASP A 579 -12.54 0.87 8.60
CA ASP A 579 -12.26 0.06 9.81
C ASP A 579 -12.84 -1.36 9.74
N HIS A 580 -13.89 -1.55 8.95
CA HIS A 580 -14.52 -2.86 8.76
C HIS A 580 -13.80 -3.72 7.71
N HIS A 581 -13.01 -3.13 6.81
CA HIS A 581 -12.23 -3.85 5.79
C HIS A 581 -10.74 -3.99 6.14
N VAL A 582 -10.14 -3.01 6.82
CA VAL A 582 -8.72 -3.00 7.20
C VAL A 582 -8.58 -3.07 8.72
N ARG A 583 -8.24 -4.26 9.24
CA ARG A 583 -8.35 -4.63 10.65
C ARG A 583 -7.02 -4.99 11.30
N CYS A 584 -6.90 -4.71 12.60
CA CYS A 584 -5.76 -5.11 13.41
C CYS A 584 -6.02 -6.48 14.08
N GLY A 585 -5.06 -7.39 13.98
CA GLY A 585 -5.09 -8.67 14.68
C GLY A 585 -4.08 -9.68 14.14
N ASN A 586 -3.87 -10.77 14.89
CA ASN A 586 -3.02 -11.86 14.46
C ASN A 586 -3.79 -12.79 13.52
N SER A 587 -3.67 -12.56 12.21
CA SER A 587 -4.29 -13.36 11.14
C SER A 587 -4.14 -14.88 11.30
N LEU A 588 -3.04 -15.33 11.93
CA LEU A 588 -2.71 -16.74 12.15
C LEU A 588 -3.36 -17.36 13.39
N LEU A 589 -3.75 -16.55 14.39
CA LEU A 589 -4.24 -17.06 15.68
C LEU A 589 -5.72 -16.77 15.85
N GLY A 590 -6.53 -17.81 15.80
CA GLY A 590 -7.98 -17.67 15.87
C GLY A 590 -8.70 -18.98 15.57
N ALA A 591 -9.93 -19.08 16.07
CA ALA A 591 -10.82 -20.21 15.83
C ALA A 591 -11.60 -20.06 14.52
N THR A 592 -12.02 -21.20 13.97
CA THR A 592 -12.98 -21.30 12.87
C THR A 592 -14.27 -21.97 13.36
N PRO A 593 -15.42 -21.82 12.69
CA PRO A 593 -16.66 -22.48 13.08
C PRO A 593 -16.50 -24.00 13.26
N ALA A 594 -15.79 -24.68 12.34
CA ALA A 594 -15.52 -26.11 12.46
C ALA A 594 -14.69 -26.48 13.72
N LEU A 595 -13.75 -25.62 14.13
CA LEU A 595 -12.97 -25.84 15.35
C LEU A 595 -13.81 -25.65 16.61
N LEU A 596 -14.67 -24.64 16.61
CA LEU A 596 -15.61 -24.37 17.72
C LEU A 596 -16.63 -25.51 17.88
N GLU A 597 -17.12 -26.05 16.76
CA GLU A 597 -17.98 -27.23 16.76
C GLU A 597 -17.29 -28.46 17.36
N LYS A 598 -16.05 -28.74 16.94
CA LYS A 598 -15.20 -29.83 17.48
C LYS A 598 -14.88 -29.67 18.97
N GLY A 599 -14.86 -28.44 19.48
CA GLY A 599 -14.63 -28.12 20.89
C GLY A 599 -13.16 -28.11 21.30
N ILE A 600 -12.89 -28.19 22.61
CA ILE A 600 -11.54 -28.08 23.19
C ILE A 600 -10.79 -29.42 23.07
N PRO A 601 -9.70 -29.52 22.28
CA PRO A 601 -8.94 -30.76 22.16
C PRO A 601 -8.15 -31.07 23.43
N ASP A 602 -7.89 -32.36 23.68
CA ASP A 602 -7.07 -32.79 24.83
C ASP A 602 -5.64 -32.27 24.75
N ASP A 603 -5.16 -31.99 23.54
CA ASP A 603 -3.83 -31.47 23.30
C ASP A 603 -3.67 -30.02 23.77
N ALA A 604 -4.75 -29.25 23.95
CA ALA A 604 -4.70 -27.91 24.58
C ALA A 604 -4.11 -27.96 26.01
N PHE A 605 -4.04 -29.13 26.64
CA PHE A 605 -3.44 -29.37 27.96
C PHE A 605 -2.01 -29.92 27.89
N LYS A 606 -1.33 -29.90 26.74
CA LYS A 606 0.12 -30.12 26.69
C LYS A 606 0.80 -28.98 27.46
N PRO A 607 1.72 -29.28 28.41
CA PRO A 607 2.35 -28.25 29.22
C PRO A 607 3.34 -27.42 28.40
N ILE A 608 3.24 -26.10 28.49
CA ILE A 608 4.23 -25.15 27.96
C ILE A 608 4.98 -24.47 29.11
N LEU A 609 5.97 -23.65 28.77
CA LEU A 609 6.80 -22.93 29.73
C LEU A 609 6.01 -22.18 30.82
N GLY A 610 6.13 -22.62 32.07
CA GLY A 610 5.47 -22.02 33.24
C GLY A 610 4.26 -22.82 33.77
N ASP A 611 3.74 -23.78 33.01
CA ASP A 611 2.64 -24.64 33.45
C ASP A 611 3.09 -25.69 34.49
N ASP A 612 2.15 -26.08 35.35
CA ASP A 612 2.29 -27.24 36.23
C ASP A 612 1.87 -28.51 35.48
N LYS A 613 2.83 -29.44 35.31
CA LYS A 613 2.60 -30.71 34.60
C LYS A 613 1.53 -31.60 35.25
N ALA A 614 1.44 -31.62 36.58
CA ALA A 614 0.44 -32.39 37.30
C ALA A 614 -0.95 -31.76 37.10
N PHE A 615 -1.05 -30.43 37.17
CA PHE A 615 -2.27 -29.69 36.90
C PHE A 615 -2.76 -29.94 35.45
N CYS A 616 -1.87 -29.83 34.46
CA CYS A 616 -2.17 -30.14 33.06
C CYS A 616 -2.70 -31.57 32.90
N THR A 617 -2.04 -32.56 33.51
CA THR A 617 -2.44 -33.96 33.43
C THR A 617 -3.82 -34.21 34.05
N HIS A 618 -4.10 -33.60 35.21
CA HIS A 618 -5.39 -33.70 35.88
C HIS A 618 -6.52 -33.17 34.99
N TRP A 619 -6.37 -31.96 34.46
CA TRP A 619 -7.40 -31.33 33.63
C TRP A 619 -7.55 -31.97 32.25
N ARG A 620 -6.45 -32.49 31.68
CA ARG A 620 -6.52 -33.30 30.45
C ARG A 620 -7.40 -34.54 30.63
N LYS A 621 -7.27 -35.25 31.76
CA LYS A 621 -8.11 -36.42 32.07
C LYS A 621 -9.59 -36.03 32.21
N LYS A 622 -9.89 -34.92 32.91
CA LYS A 622 -11.25 -34.39 33.03
C LYS A 622 -11.84 -33.99 31.68
N ASN A 623 -11.08 -33.27 30.85
CA ASN A 623 -11.49 -32.88 29.51
C ASN A 623 -11.86 -34.10 28.65
N LYS A 624 -10.96 -35.10 28.63
CA LYS A 624 -11.16 -36.35 27.90
C LYS A 624 -12.39 -37.12 28.36
N ALA A 625 -12.63 -37.18 29.67
CA ALA A 625 -13.81 -37.85 30.23
C ALA A 625 -15.11 -37.17 29.77
N PHE A 626 -15.17 -35.84 29.85
CA PHE A 626 -16.35 -35.07 29.42
C PHE A 626 -16.60 -35.15 27.91
N ARG A 627 -15.55 -35.11 27.09
CA ARG A 627 -15.67 -35.29 25.62
C ARG A 627 -16.25 -36.67 25.27
N ARG A 628 -15.82 -37.73 25.97
CA ARG A 628 -16.36 -39.09 25.78
C ARG A 628 -17.81 -39.21 26.22
N SER A 629 -18.20 -38.63 27.36
CA SER A 629 -19.61 -38.68 27.80
C SER A 629 -20.54 -37.95 26.83
N ARG A 630 -20.07 -36.85 26.22
CA ARG A 630 -20.83 -36.11 25.21
C ARG A 630 -21.06 -36.93 23.93
N GLN A 631 -20.08 -37.70 23.47
CA GLN A 631 -20.23 -38.59 22.30
C GLN A 631 -21.31 -39.67 22.50
N LEU A 632 -21.62 -40.02 23.75
CA LEU A 632 -22.64 -41.01 24.13
C LEU A 632 -24.04 -40.40 24.34
N THR A 633 -24.19 -39.07 24.24
CA THR A 633 -25.45 -38.36 24.48
C THR A 633 -26.05 -37.88 23.16
N ILE A 634 -27.35 -38.09 22.92
CA ILE A 634 -28.06 -37.55 21.75
C ILE A 634 -28.00 -36.01 21.78
N PRO A 635 -27.63 -35.33 20.67
CA PRO A 635 -27.59 -33.88 20.64
C PRO A 635 -29.01 -33.33 20.83
N ILE A 636 -29.25 -32.65 21.95
CA ILE A 636 -30.45 -31.85 22.15
C ILE A 636 -30.25 -30.59 21.31
N SER A 637 -31.07 -30.41 20.28
CA SER A 637 -31.15 -29.20 19.45
C SER A 637 -31.64 -28.04 20.30
N ALA A 638 -30.75 -27.40 21.05
CA ALA A 638 -30.93 -26.02 21.48
C ALA A 638 -30.59 -25.13 20.28
N ASP A 639 -31.40 -24.09 20.02
CA ASP A 639 -31.11 -23.08 19.01
C ASP A 639 -29.64 -22.67 19.11
N ALA A 640 -28.87 -23.05 18.12
CA ALA A 640 -27.44 -22.94 18.23
C ALA A 640 -27.04 -21.46 18.19
N PRO A 641 -26.03 -21.01 18.98
CA PRO A 641 -25.56 -19.61 18.97
C PRO A 641 -25.25 -19.09 17.54
N TRP A 642 -24.98 -20.01 16.61
CA TRP A 642 -24.75 -19.84 15.19
C TRP A 642 -25.87 -19.10 14.43
N GLN A 643 -27.13 -19.21 14.83
CA GLN A 643 -28.23 -18.47 14.18
C GLN A 643 -28.10 -16.95 14.34
N ARG A 644 -27.44 -16.47 15.41
CA ARG A 644 -27.24 -15.02 15.66
C ARG A 644 -26.13 -14.41 14.80
N LEU A 645 -25.21 -15.23 14.28
CA LEU A 645 -24.13 -14.79 13.38
C LEU A 645 -24.64 -14.52 11.95
N GLY A 646 -25.73 -15.18 11.51
CA GLY A 646 -26.38 -14.86 10.23
C GLY A 646 -26.90 -13.41 10.15
N ASN A 647 -27.32 -12.84 11.29
CA ASN A 647 -27.69 -11.43 11.39
C ASN A 647 -26.49 -10.48 11.24
N LEU A 648 -25.27 -10.91 11.61
CA LEU A 648 -24.07 -10.09 11.48
C LEU A 648 -23.67 -9.92 10.00
N ALA A 649 -23.71 -10.98 9.22
CA ALA A 649 -23.39 -10.92 7.79
C ALA A 649 -24.35 -9.97 7.06
N ALA A 650 -25.65 -10.08 7.32
CA ALA A 650 -26.65 -9.18 6.75
C ALA A 650 -26.47 -7.72 7.21
N ALA A 651 -26.12 -7.49 8.47
CA ALA A 651 -25.83 -6.15 8.97
C ALA A 651 -24.57 -5.54 8.33
N MET A 652 -23.52 -6.35 8.12
CA MET A 652 -22.30 -5.87 7.45
C MET A 652 -22.52 -5.61 5.96
N MET A 653 -23.29 -6.44 5.27
CA MET A 653 -23.68 -6.16 3.87
C MET A 653 -24.47 -4.85 3.74
N ARG A 654 -25.31 -4.51 4.73
CA ARG A 654 -25.99 -3.20 4.76
C ARG A 654 -25.02 -2.05 5.02
N LEU A 655 -23.99 -2.27 5.84
CA LEU A 655 -22.92 -1.31 6.07
C LEU A 655 -22.16 -1.00 4.77
N ASP A 656 -21.76 -2.04 4.04
CA ASP A 656 -21.07 -1.90 2.76
C ASP A 656 -21.92 -1.12 1.74
N ALA A 657 -23.24 -1.35 1.73
CA ALA A 657 -24.17 -0.74 0.78
C ALA A 657 -24.53 0.73 1.07
N LEU A 658 -24.19 1.28 2.25
CA LEU A 658 -24.40 2.70 2.54
C LEU A 658 -23.48 3.56 1.67
N GLY A 659 -23.94 4.76 1.32
CA GLY A 659 -23.07 5.77 0.69
C GLY A 659 -21.97 6.24 1.64
N ASP A 660 -20.94 6.87 1.10
CA ASP A 660 -19.92 7.59 1.87
C ASP A 660 -19.53 8.91 1.21
N ASP A 661 -20.41 9.47 0.37
CA ASP A 661 -20.17 10.73 -0.36
C ASP A 661 -20.22 11.96 0.56
N THR A 662 -20.85 11.82 1.74
CA THR A 662 -20.94 12.88 2.74
C THR A 662 -20.42 12.44 4.11
N VAL A 663 -19.96 13.40 4.93
CA VAL A 663 -19.48 13.11 6.30
C VAL A 663 -20.58 12.53 7.19
N ALA A 664 -21.83 12.89 6.94
CA ALA A 664 -22.97 12.34 7.66
C ALA A 664 -23.10 10.83 7.42
N GLU A 665 -23.00 10.40 6.16
CA GLU A 665 -23.04 8.98 5.78
C GLU A 665 -21.84 8.21 6.33
N VAL A 666 -20.63 8.77 6.26
CA VAL A 666 -19.42 8.18 6.88
C VAL A 666 -19.62 7.97 8.38
N ARG A 667 -20.21 8.94 9.08
CA ARG A 667 -20.51 8.82 10.52
C ARG A 667 -21.60 7.80 10.81
N GLU A 668 -22.60 7.70 9.96
CA GLU A 668 -23.63 6.67 10.08
C GLU A 668 -23.02 5.28 9.94
N LYS A 669 -22.11 5.08 8.98
CA LYS A 669 -21.30 3.85 8.86
C LYS A 669 -20.49 3.59 10.13
N GLU A 670 -19.75 4.57 10.64
CA GLU A 670 -18.96 4.44 11.87
C GLU A 670 -19.83 4.05 13.08
N ALA A 671 -21.00 4.68 13.23
CA ALA A 671 -21.93 4.40 14.32
C ALA A 671 -22.52 3.00 14.20
N MET A 672 -23.00 2.63 13.02
CA MET A 672 -23.58 1.30 12.78
C MET A 672 -22.56 0.19 12.99
N TYR A 673 -21.31 0.37 12.54
CA TYR A 673 -20.24 -0.59 12.79
C TYR A 673 -19.95 -0.72 14.29
N ARG A 674 -19.87 0.40 15.01
CA ARG A 674 -19.64 0.42 16.46
C ARG A 674 -20.75 -0.32 17.22
N ASP A 675 -22.00 -0.08 16.86
CA ASP A 675 -23.16 -0.74 17.47
C ASP A 675 -23.17 -2.25 17.14
N LEU A 676 -22.76 -2.62 15.91
CA LEU A 676 -22.65 -4.01 15.50
C LEU A 676 -21.61 -4.78 16.32
N VAL A 677 -20.40 -4.23 16.48
CA VAL A 677 -19.32 -4.87 17.25
C VAL A 677 -19.55 -4.81 18.76
N ALA A 678 -20.40 -3.91 19.24
CA ALA A 678 -20.87 -3.85 20.62
C ALA A 678 -22.14 -4.69 20.87
N SER A 679 -22.70 -5.32 19.83
CA SER A 679 -23.91 -6.12 19.95
C SER A 679 -23.67 -7.39 20.79
N SER A 680 -24.67 -7.80 21.56
CA SER A 680 -24.59 -9.02 22.38
C SER A 680 -24.28 -10.29 21.57
N GLY A 681 -24.70 -10.33 20.29
CA GLY A 681 -24.39 -11.42 19.37
C GLY A 681 -22.90 -11.48 19.02
N TYR A 682 -22.33 -10.34 18.63
CA TYR A 682 -20.91 -10.23 18.32
C TYR A 682 -20.04 -10.51 19.55
N GLU A 683 -20.35 -9.91 20.70
CA GLU A 683 -19.59 -10.10 21.93
C GLU A 683 -19.62 -11.55 22.43
N HIS A 684 -20.76 -12.23 22.31
CA HIS A 684 -20.87 -13.66 22.65
C HIS A 684 -20.04 -14.50 21.67
N GLY A 685 -20.18 -14.29 20.36
CA GLY A 685 -19.39 -15.01 19.36
C GLY A 685 -17.88 -14.83 19.58
N ARG A 686 -17.45 -13.59 19.84
CA ARG A 686 -16.06 -13.26 20.17
C ARG A 686 -15.61 -13.95 21.44
N LEU A 687 -16.36 -13.87 22.54
CA LEU A 687 -16.01 -14.54 23.80
C LEU A 687 -15.85 -16.06 23.62
N LEU A 688 -16.73 -16.70 22.85
CA LEU A 688 -16.65 -18.13 22.58
C LEU A 688 -15.36 -18.46 21.79
N ALA A 689 -15.08 -17.70 20.74
CA ALA A 689 -13.93 -17.92 19.88
C ALA A 689 -12.59 -17.61 20.58
N ASP A 690 -12.55 -16.55 21.39
CA ASP A 690 -11.43 -16.18 22.25
C ASP A 690 -11.19 -17.27 23.30
N ALA A 691 -12.25 -17.78 23.94
CA ALA A 691 -12.13 -18.85 24.94
C ALA A 691 -11.52 -20.13 24.36
N TRP A 692 -11.86 -20.46 23.10
CA TRP A 692 -11.26 -21.60 22.42
C TRP A 692 -9.74 -21.43 22.24
N CYS A 693 -9.29 -20.26 21.76
CA CYS A 693 -7.87 -19.98 21.58
C CYS A 693 -7.14 -19.88 22.93
N ALA A 694 -7.77 -19.24 23.91
CA ALA A 694 -7.24 -19.06 25.25
C ALA A 694 -6.92 -20.39 25.93
N ALA A 695 -7.65 -21.48 25.64
CA ALA A 695 -7.37 -22.80 26.22
C ALA A 695 -5.93 -23.29 25.97
N PHE A 696 -5.32 -22.95 24.83
CA PHE A 696 -3.96 -23.37 24.48
C PHE A 696 -2.89 -22.54 25.20
N VAL A 697 -3.13 -21.24 25.35
CA VAL A 697 -2.16 -20.29 25.92
C VAL A 697 -2.34 -20.06 27.43
N TRP A 698 -3.47 -20.53 27.99
CA TRP A 698 -3.81 -20.42 29.41
C TRP A 698 -2.67 -20.86 30.33
N HIS A 699 -2.41 -20.10 31.39
CA HIS A 699 -1.42 -20.46 32.41
C HIS A 699 -1.97 -21.54 33.34
N LYS A 700 -1.59 -22.79 33.06
CA LYS A 700 -2.17 -24.00 33.68
C LYS A 700 -1.44 -24.35 34.96
N ARG A 701 -1.69 -23.56 36.00
CA ARG A 701 -1.16 -23.76 37.35
C ARG A 701 -2.27 -23.59 38.39
N GLN A 702 -2.09 -24.22 39.54
CA GLN A 702 -3.03 -24.04 40.65
C GLN A 702 -2.96 -22.59 41.16
N SER A 703 -4.10 -21.90 41.18
CA SER A 703 -4.22 -20.54 41.70
C SER A 703 -5.61 -20.35 42.33
N PRO A 704 -5.71 -19.74 43.53
CA PRO A 704 -7.00 -19.38 44.13
C PRO A 704 -7.81 -18.43 43.25
N GLU A 705 -7.15 -17.52 42.53
CA GLU A 705 -7.79 -16.54 41.65
C GLU A 705 -8.26 -17.16 40.33
N ARG A 706 -7.63 -18.26 39.91
CA ARG A 706 -7.89 -18.94 38.63
C ARG A 706 -7.96 -20.46 38.86
N PRO A 707 -9.04 -20.94 39.51
CA PRO A 707 -9.10 -22.30 40.04
C PRO A 707 -9.15 -23.40 38.97
N TYR A 708 -9.60 -23.08 37.74
CA TYR A 708 -9.71 -24.05 36.65
C TYR A 708 -9.41 -23.41 35.29
N PRO A 709 -8.85 -24.17 34.33
CA PRO A 709 -8.66 -23.73 32.96
C PRO A 709 -9.94 -23.89 32.13
N ILE A 710 -9.90 -23.45 30.87
CA ILE A 710 -10.99 -23.66 29.92
C ILE A 710 -10.97 -25.12 29.45
N THR A 711 -11.90 -25.93 29.97
CA THR A 711 -12.17 -27.29 29.50
C THR A 711 -13.34 -27.31 28.52
N GLU A 712 -13.56 -28.43 27.84
CA GLU A 712 -14.75 -28.65 27.01
C GLU A 712 -16.06 -28.36 27.77
N GLU A 713 -16.17 -28.77 29.03
CA GLU A 713 -17.35 -28.50 29.84
C GLU A 713 -17.58 -26.98 30.02
N VAL A 714 -16.51 -26.24 30.36
CA VAL A 714 -16.58 -24.78 30.53
C VAL A 714 -16.89 -24.10 29.20
N PHE A 715 -16.24 -24.53 28.12
CA PHE A 715 -16.47 -24.02 26.77
C PHE A 715 -17.94 -24.19 26.35
N ARG A 716 -18.56 -25.36 26.61
CA ARG A 716 -19.99 -25.58 26.32
C ARG A 716 -20.92 -24.81 27.25
N LYS A 717 -20.51 -24.46 28.47
CA LYS A 717 -21.26 -23.52 29.33
C LYS A 717 -21.28 -22.12 28.72
N ILE A 718 -20.15 -21.63 28.21
CA ILE A 718 -20.07 -20.35 27.49
C ILE A 718 -21.00 -20.37 26.29
N GLU A 719 -20.91 -21.41 25.45
CA GLU A 719 -21.73 -21.58 24.24
C GLU A 719 -23.24 -21.50 24.54
N ARG A 720 -23.71 -22.17 25.61
CA ARG A 720 -25.12 -22.15 25.99
C ARG A 720 -25.56 -20.82 26.59
N ASN A 721 -24.73 -20.25 27.46
CA ASN A 721 -25.02 -18.99 28.11
C ASN A 721 -23.71 -18.30 28.54
N PRO A 722 -23.31 -17.19 27.92
CA PRO A 722 -22.07 -16.51 28.26
C PRO A 722 -22.09 -15.94 29.68
N HIS A 723 -23.26 -15.72 30.30
CA HIS A 723 -23.37 -15.25 31.69
C HIS A 723 -23.22 -16.36 32.73
N SER A 724 -23.16 -17.63 32.32
CA SER A 724 -23.04 -18.78 33.24
C SER A 724 -21.62 -18.99 33.77
N VAL A 725 -20.62 -18.30 33.22
CA VAL A 725 -19.22 -18.38 33.66
C VAL A 725 -18.81 -17.19 34.52
N ALA A 726 -17.88 -17.43 35.44
CA ALA A 726 -17.40 -16.43 36.39
C ALA A 726 -16.73 -15.23 35.70
N GLY A 727 -16.87 -14.04 36.30
CA GLY A 727 -16.31 -12.79 35.76
C GLY A 727 -14.78 -12.82 35.60
N TRP A 728 -14.07 -13.46 36.53
CA TRP A 728 -12.61 -13.61 36.45
C TRP A 728 -12.17 -14.41 35.21
N LEU A 729 -12.97 -15.40 34.79
CA LEU A 729 -12.66 -16.21 33.61
C LEU A 729 -12.79 -15.38 32.34
N LYS A 730 -13.86 -14.57 32.23
CA LYS A 730 -14.06 -13.66 31.12
C LYS A 730 -12.94 -12.62 31.05
N ALA A 731 -12.55 -12.05 32.19
CA ALA A 731 -11.46 -11.10 32.27
C ALA A 731 -10.13 -11.71 31.81
N GLU A 732 -9.84 -12.96 32.19
CA GLU A 732 -8.62 -13.63 31.74
C GLU A 732 -8.66 -14.01 30.25
N VAL A 733 -9.81 -14.45 29.72
CA VAL A 733 -9.99 -14.67 28.28
C VAL A 733 -9.74 -13.38 27.52
N LYS A 734 -10.33 -12.26 27.95
CA LYS A 734 -10.11 -10.94 27.33
C LYS A 734 -8.64 -10.52 27.37
N ARG A 735 -7.98 -10.67 28.52
CA ARG A 735 -6.55 -10.35 28.68
C ARG A 735 -5.68 -11.17 27.73
N LEU A 736 -5.95 -12.47 27.58
CA LEU A 736 -5.23 -13.34 26.64
C LEU A 736 -5.56 -13.00 25.18
N ALA A 737 -6.80 -12.67 24.86
CA ALA A 737 -7.18 -12.24 23.53
C ALA A 737 -6.49 -10.94 23.11
N GLU A 738 -6.30 -10.00 24.04
CA GLU A 738 -5.52 -8.76 23.84
C GLU A 738 -4.02 -9.05 23.73
N GLU A 739 -3.46 -9.91 24.58
CA GLU A 739 -2.03 -10.26 24.59
C GLU A 739 -1.58 -10.97 23.31
N TYR A 740 -2.40 -11.92 22.82
CA TYR A 740 -2.10 -12.71 21.62
C TYR A 740 -2.78 -12.16 20.36
N GLN A 741 -3.61 -11.12 20.49
CA GLN A 741 -4.36 -10.46 19.42
C GLN A 741 -5.17 -11.46 18.57
N PHE A 742 -5.98 -12.31 19.20
CA PHE A 742 -6.76 -13.32 18.47
C PHE A 742 -7.64 -12.69 17.37
N PHE A 743 -7.63 -13.30 16.18
CA PHE A 743 -8.34 -12.84 15.00
C PHE A 743 -9.21 -13.95 14.40
N HIS A 744 -10.53 -13.74 14.45
CA HIS A 744 -11.53 -14.70 14.00
C HIS A 744 -12.15 -14.26 12.67
N TRP A 745 -11.65 -14.79 11.55
CA TRP A 745 -12.05 -14.38 10.19
C TRP A 745 -13.57 -14.31 9.97
N HIS A 746 -14.33 -15.32 10.43
CA HIS A 746 -15.79 -15.37 10.32
C HIS A 746 -16.56 -14.33 11.17
N LEU A 747 -15.93 -13.77 12.21
CA LEU A 747 -16.48 -12.64 12.96
C LEU A 747 -15.94 -11.31 12.43
N ALA A 748 -14.73 -11.34 11.88
CA ALA A 748 -14.07 -10.15 11.40
C ALA A 748 -14.67 -9.64 10.08
N PHE A 749 -15.02 -10.59 9.20
CA PHE A 749 -15.57 -10.35 7.87
C PHE A 749 -16.77 -11.29 7.62
N PRO A 750 -17.86 -11.18 8.40
CA PRO A 750 -19.02 -12.08 8.30
C PRO A 750 -19.71 -12.05 6.92
N GLU A 751 -19.58 -10.95 6.18
CA GLU A 751 -20.01 -10.75 4.79
C GLU A 751 -19.15 -11.49 3.76
N VAL A 752 -17.93 -11.89 4.13
CA VAL A 752 -17.04 -12.73 3.31
C VAL A 752 -17.22 -14.20 3.68
N PHE A 753 -17.32 -14.48 4.98
CA PHE A 753 -17.34 -15.81 5.56
C PHE A 753 -18.67 -16.07 6.25
N ARG A 754 -19.67 -16.48 5.46
CA ARG A 754 -20.99 -16.80 5.99
C ARG A 754 -21.00 -18.20 6.61
N LEU A 755 -21.78 -18.37 7.66
CA LEU A 755 -22.09 -19.70 8.15
C LEU A 755 -23.05 -20.43 7.20
N PRO A 756 -23.02 -21.77 7.17
CA PRO A 756 -23.98 -22.57 6.41
C PRO A 756 -25.39 -22.38 6.97
N ALA A 757 -26.38 -22.27 6.08
CA ALA A 757 -27.78 -22.43 6.43
C ALA A 757 -28.13 -23.91 6.62
N ALA A 758 -29.27 -24.20 7.26
CA ALA A 758 -29.73 -25.57 7.45
C ALA A 758 -29.90 -26.29 6.10
N GLY A 759 -29.19 -27.40 5.91
CA GLY A 759 -29.21 -28.20 4.68
C GLY A 759 -28.14 -27.85 3.65
N GLU A 760 -27.30 -26.84 3.88
CA GLU A 760 -26.12 -26.59 3.04
C GLU A 760 -24.95 -27.47 3.47
N GLU A 761 -24.38 -28.22 2.51
CA GLU A 761 -23.20 -29.05 2.75
C GLU A 761 -21.92 -28.19 2.76
N ILE A 762 -20.99 -28.52 3.66
CA ILE A 762 -19.64 -27.95 3.70
C ILE A 762 -18.64 -29.10 3.52
N ALA A 763 -17.49 -28.80 2.93
CA ALA A 763 -16.36 -29.73 2.90
C ALA A 763 -15.98 -30.21 4.32
N ASP A 764 -15.95 -31.53 4.52
CA ASP A 764 -15.64 -32.18 5.81
C ASP A 764 -14.28 -31.76 6.41
N ASP A 765 -13.34 -31.33 5.57
CA ASP A 765 -11.98 -30.89 5.94
C ASP A 765 -11.80 -29.35 5.95
N GLY A 766 -12.88 -28.59 5.75
CA GLY A 766 -12.85 -27.13 5.65
C GLY A 766 -12.94 -26.37 6.98
N PRO A 767 -12.84 -25.03 6.93
CA PRO A 767 -12.89 -24.18 8.12
C PRO A 767 -14.30 -24.06 8.75
N GLY A 768 -15.36 -24.54 8.08
CA GLY A 768 -16.74 -24.51 8.58
C GLY A 768 -17.53 -23.25 8.20
N TRP A 769 -17.09 -22.51 7.18
CA TRP A 769 -17.81 -21.39 6.58
C TRP A 769 -17.96 -21.60 5.06
N ILE A 770 -18.88 -20.85 4.46
CA ILE A 770 -19.08 -20.72 3.01
C ILE A 770 -18.65 -19.32 2.58
N GLY A 771 -18.19 -19.19 1.34
CA GLY A 771 -17.64 -17.95 0.80
C GLY A 771 -16.12 -17.92 0.89
N GLY A 772 -15.56 -16.73 1.02
CA GLY A 772 -14.13 -16.47 0.95
C GLY A 772 -13.81 -15.31 0.00
N PHE A 773 -12.55 -14.91 -0.03
CA PHE A 773 -12.06 -13.86 -0.92
C PHE A 773 -11.90 -14.39 -2.35
N ASP A 774 -12.21 -13.55 -3.33
CA ASP A 774 -11.95 -13.89 -4.73
C ASP A 774 -10.45 -13.91 -5.01
N VAL A 775 -9.69 -13.04 -4.35
CA VAL A 775 -8.23 -12.99 -4.46
C VAL A 775 -7.57 -12.77 -3.10
N VAL A 776 -6.53 -13.53 -2.79
CA VAL A 776 -5.63 -13.26 -1.65
C VAL A 776 -4.22 -12.98 -2.18
N LEU A 777 -3.66 -11.82 -1.84
CA LEU A 777 -2.35 -11.37 -2.26
C LEU A 777 -1.45 -11.11 -1.05
N GLY A 778 -0.13 -11.12 -1.23
CA GLY A 778 0.77 -10.61 -0.19
C GLY A 778 2.19 -11.17 -0.23
N ASN A 779 3.04 -10.56 0.59
CA ASN A 779 4.37 -11.06 0.93
C ASN A 779 4.38 -11.38 2.44
N PRO A 780 3.93 -12.59 2.85
CA PRO A 780 3.85 -12.94 4.27
C PRO A 780 5.22 -12.90 4.94
N PRO A 781 5.30 -12.71 6.26
CA PRO A 781 6.57 -12.68 7.00
C PRO A 781 7.32 -14.02 6.90
N TRP A 782 8.66 -13.95 6.83
CA TRP A 782 9.54 -15.12 6.65
C TRP A 782 10.19 -15.61 7.95
N ASP A 783 9.74 -15.11 9.10
CA ASP A 783 10.28 -15.46 10.42
C ASP A 783 9.87 -16.87 10.89
N ARG A 784 10.54 -17.31 11.97
CA ARG A 784 10.14 -18.50 12.72
C ARG A 784 9.20 -18.10 13.84
N LEU A 785 8.21 -18.95 14.13
CA LEU A 785 7.28 -18.78 15.27
C LEU A 785 7.96 -19.06 16.64
N LYS A 786 9.28 -18.88 16.73
CA LYS A 786 10.10 -19.16 17.90
C LYS A 786 10.88 -17.91 18.27
N LEU A 787 10.86 -17.58 19.56
CA LEU A 787 11.65 -16.48 20.11
C LEU A 787 13.13 -16.61 19.73
N GLN A 788 13.63 -15.61 19.01
CA GLN A 788 15.06 -15.48 18.72
C GLN A 788 15.75 -14.81 19.91
N GLU A 789 16.46 -15.59 20.73
CA GLU A 789 17.12 -15.10 21.94
C GLU A 789 18.06 -13.92 21.64
N LYS A 790 18.80 -13.99 20.52
CA LYS A 790 19.73 -12.91 20.13
C LYS A 790 18.98 -11.60 19.88
N GLU A 791 17.87 -11.64 19.15
CA GLU A 791 17.03 -10.46 18.85
C GLU A 791 16.42 -9.90 20.14
N PHE A 792 15.87 -10.75 21.00
CA PHE A 792 15.28 -10.31 22.27
C PHE A 792 16.28 -9.57 23.17
N PHE A 793 17.53 -10.04 23.25
CA PHE A 793 18.54 -9.43 24.11
C PHE A 793 19.33 -8.31 23.45
N ALA A 794 19.16 -8.04 22.16
CA ALA A 794 20.07 -7.15 21.44
C ALA A 794 20.10 -5.72 22.01
N GLU A 795 18.93 -5.18 22.36
CA GLU A 795 18.81 -3.87 23.01
C GLU A 795 18.81 -3.94 24.54
N ARG A 796 18.34 -5.07 25.09
CA ARG A 796 18.16 -5.23 26.55
C ARG A 796 19.45 -5.62 27.27
N SER A 797 20.32 -6.37 26.60
CA SER A 797 21.61 -6.81 27.12
C SER A 797 22.57 -7.21 25.98
N PRO A 798 23.36 -6.25 25.44
CA PRO A 798 24.30 -6.51 24.35
C PRO A 798 25.29 -7.65 24.65
N ALA A 799 25.67 -7.83 25.92
CA ALA A 799 26.54 -8.93 26.35
C ALA A 799 25.91 -10.32 26.15
N ILE A 800 24.60 -10.46 26.38
CA ILE A 800 23.86 -11.71 26.17
C ILE A 800 23.68 -11.97 24.68
N ALA A 801 23.33 -10.95 23.91
CA ALA A 801 23.15 -11.04 22.46
C ALA A 801 24.46 -11.41 21.74
N GLY A 802 25.57 -10.78 22.14
CA GLY A 802 26.92 -10.97 21.60
C GLY A 802 27.65 -12.22 22.12
N ALA A 803 27.01 -13.07 22.93
CA ALA A 803 27.64 -14.26 23.48
C ALA A 803 28.17 -15.20 22.38
N PRO A 804 29.38 -15.78 22.53
CA PRO A 804 30.10 -16.46 21.46
C PRO A 804 29.41 -17.74 20.97
N ASN A 805 28.61 -18.39 21.83
CA ASN A 805 27.84 -19.58 21.49
C ASN A 805 26.57 -19.68 22.35
N ALA A 806 25.70 -20.65 22.02
CA ALA A 806 24.42 -20.83 22.72
C ALA A 806 24.56 -21.25 24.19
N ALA A 807 25.59 -22.00 24.54
CA ALA A 807 25.83 -22.43 25.92
C ALA A 807 26.21 -21.24 26.81
N ALA A 808 27.12 -20.39 26.34
CA ALA A 808 27.51 -19.15 27.01
C ALA A 808 26.29 -18.23 27.22
N ARG A 809 25.46 -18.05 26.18
CA ARG A 809 24.23 -17.26 26.27
C ARG A 809 23.27 -17.79 27.32
N ARG A 810 23.02 -19.11 27.35
CA ARG A 810 22.16 -19.73 28.38
C ARG A 810 22.67 -19.48 29.80
N LYS A 811 23.99 -19.51 30.02
CA LYS A 811 24.59 -19.21 31.33
C LYS A 811 24.33 -17.76 31.74
N LEU A 812 24.50 -16.80 30.83
CA LEU A 812 24.23 -15.39 31.10
C LEU A 812 22.74 -15.14 31.36
N ILE A 813 21.84 -15.74 30.57
CA ILE A 813 20.39 -15.66 30.79
C ILE A 813 20.01 -16.23 32.16
N ALA A 814 20.62 -17.34 32.57
CA ALA A 814 20.36 -17.92 33.89
C ALA A 814 20.81 -17.00 35.03
N ALA A 815 21.91 -16.26 34.85
CA ALA A 815 22.41 -15.31 35.83
C ALA A 815 21.49 -14.09 36.02
N LEU A 816 20.67 -13.74 35.02
CA LEU A 816 19.68 -12.66 35.14
C LEU A 816 18.68 -12.91 36.27
N ARG A 817 18.37 -14.17 36.59
CA ARG A 817 17.41 -14.48 37.67
C ARG A 817 17.77 -13.80 38.99
N ASP A 818 19.07 -13.73 39.29
CA ASP A 818 19.57 -13.19 40.55
C ASP A 818 20.13 -11.76 40.38
N GLY A 819 20.55 -11.37 39.15
CA GLY A 819 21.17 -10.06 38.87
C GLY A 819 20.25 -9.01 38.26
N ASP A 820 19.24 -9.41 37.48
CA ASP A 820 18.22 -8.55 36.87
C ASP A 820 16.91 -9.35 36.70
N PRO A 821 16.14 -9.54 37.80
CA PRO A 821 14.94 -10.37 37.80
C PRO A 821 13.86 -9.86 36.84
N GLU A 822 13.77 -8.54 36.62
CA GLU A 822 12.79 -7.94 35.71
C GLU A 822 13.06 -8.34 34.27
N LEU A 823 14.32 -8.24 33.81
CA LEU A 823 14.70 -8.70 32.47
C LEU A 823 14.55 -10.21 32.31
N TYR A 824 14.83 -10.98 33.37
CA TYR A 824 14.59 -12.41 33.37
C TYR A 824 13.11 -12.74 33.18
N ASP A 825 12.22 -12.09 33.93
CA ASP A 825 10.76 -12.30 33.84
C ASP A 825 10.21 -11.84 32.49
N ALA A 826 10.70 -10.72 31.94
CA ALA A 826 10.37 -10.28 30.59
C ALA A 826 10.75 -11.33 29.52
N PHE A 827 11.95 -11.92 29.61
CA PHE A 827 12.39 -13.00 28.72
C PHE A 827 11.52 -14.25 28.87
N ARG A 828 11.21 -14.64 30.11
CA ARG A 828 10.34 -15.79 30.44
C ARG A 828 8.94 -15.62 29.84
N ASN A 829 8.36 -14.42 29.95
CA ASN A 829 7.06 -14.09 29.41
C ASN A 829 7.07 -14.10 27.87
N ALA A 830 8.06 -13.48 27.23
CA ALA A 830 8.22 -13.50 25.78
C ALA A 830 8.40 -14.93 25.23
N LYS A 831 9.18 -15.76 25.93
CA LYS A 831 9.38 -17.16 25.54
C LYS A 831 8.10 -17.98 25.71
N ARG A 832 7.37 -17.77 26.81
CA ARG A 832 6.08 -18.43 27.03
C ARG A 832 5.08 -18.03 25.93
N ARG A 833 5.00 -16.75 25.57
CA ARG A 833 4.15 -16.27 24.48
C ARG A 833 4.44 -17.01 23.18
N ALA A 834 5.70 -17.05 22.74
CA ALA A 834 6.08 -17.78 21.52
C ALA A 834 5.75 -19.29 21.61
N GLU A 835 5.95 -19.93 22.76
CA GLU A 835 5.54 -21.33 22.97
C GLU A 835 4.02 -21.51 22.92
N GLY A 836 3.25 -20.55 23.44
CA GLY A 836 1.79 -20.53 23.38
C GLY A 836 1.25 -20.38 21.95
N GLU A 837 1.83 -19.48 21.16
CA GLU A 837 1.50 -19.30 19.74
C GLU A 837 1.80 -20.59 18.96
N SER A 838 2.98 -21.20 19.19
CA SER A 838 3.35 -22.47 18.59
C SER A 838 2.43 -23.62 19.01
N HIS A 839 2.02 -23.65 20.28
CA HIS A 839 1.08 -24.64 20.80
C HIS A 839 -0.28 -24.53 20.11
N LEU A 840 -0.84 -23.32 19.99
CA LEU A 840 -2.10 -23.08 19.30
C LEU A 840 -2.03 -23.48 17.81
N VAL A 841 -0.94 -23.11 17.11
CA VAL A 841 -0.77 -23.40 15.68
C VAL A 841 -0.64 -24.90 15.42
N ARG A 842 0.16 -25.62 16.22
CA ARG A 842 0.43 -27.05 16.01
C ARG A 842 -0.70 -27.95 16.47
N ASP A 843 -1.26 -27.65 17.64
CA ASP A 843 -2.20 -28.54 18.34
C ASP A 843 -3.66 -28.10 18.22
N GLY A 844 -3.92 -26.90 17.67
CA GLY A 844 -5.27 -26.39 17.42
C GLY A 844 -5.96 -27.01 16.21
N GLY A 845 -5.22 -27.66 15.30
CA GLY A 845 -5.79 -28.31 14.11
C GLY A 845 -6.19 -27.34 12.98
N ARG A 846 -5.84 -26.05 13.09
CA ARG A 846 -6.07 -25.05 12.04
C ARG A 846 -5.13 -25.20 10.84
N TYR A 847 -3.91 -25.69 11.09
CA TYR A 847 -2.84 -25.82 10.09
C TYR A 847 -2.36 -27.27 9.95
N PRO A 848 -3.22 -28.20 9.50
CA PRO A 848 -2.89 -29.62 9.42
C PRO A 848 -1.71 -29.94 8.49
N LEU A 849 -1.41 -29.09 7.50
CA LEU A 849 -0.39 -29.32 6.47
C LEU A 849 0.96 -28.67 6.82
N CYS A 850 0.97 -27.42 7.31
CA CYS A 850 2.19 -26.64 7.58
C CYS A 850 2.48 -26.46 9.08
N GLY A 851 1.53 -26.73 9.98
CA GLY A 851 1.68 -26.58 11.43
C GLY A 851 2.49 -27.70 12.11
N ARG A 852 3.57 -28.19 11.49
CA ARG A 852 4.36 -29.34 11.97
C ARG A 852 5.86 -29.01 12.03
N GLY A 853 6.60 -29.69 12.91
CA GLY A 853 8.04 -29.47 13.04
C GLY A 853 8.37 -28.04 13.48
N ASP A 854 9.56 -27.51 13.11
CA ASP A 854 9.90 -26.10 13.33
C ASP A 854 9.09 -25.23 12.35
N VAL A 855 8.14 -24.44 12.88
CA VAL A 855 7.12 -23.76 12.06
C VAL A 855 7.63 -22.39 11.62
N ASN A 856 7.66 -22.18 10.30
CA ASN A 856 7.90 -20.86 9.71
C ASN A 856 6.57 -20.16 9.42
N THR A 857 6.50 -18.84 9.65
CA THR A 857 5.28 -18.06 9.46
C THR A 857 4.81 -18.09 8.00
N TYR A 858 5.71 -17.98 7.02
CA TYR A 858 5.34 -18.00 5.60
C TYR A 858 4.59 -19.28 5.19
N SER A 859 4.93 -20.44 5.80
CA SER A 859 4.30 -21.72 5.45
C SER A 859 2.86 -21.82 5.95
N ILE A 860 2.59 -21.35 7.16
CA ILE A 860 1.23 -21.32 7.72
C ILE A 860 0.40 -20.18 7.13
N PHE A 861 1.03 -19.10 6.67
CA PHE A 861 0.37 -18.10 5.83
C PHE A 861 -0.03 -18.67 4.47
N ALA A 862 0.82 -19.47 3.80
CA ALA A 862 0.44 -20.11 2.55
C ALA A 862 -0.77 -21.04 2.70
N GLU A 863 -0.83 -21.81 3.80
CA GLU A 863 -1.99 -22.63 4.15
C GLU A 863 -3.22 -21.77 4.53
N LEU A 864 -3.02 -20.68 5.29
CA LEU A 864 -4.07 -19.72 5.61
C LEU A 864 -4.68 -19.11 4.34
N ASN A 865 -3.87 -18.54 3.46
CA ASN A 865 -4.30 -17.85 2.24
C ASN A 865 -5.21 -18.75 1.40
N ARG A 866 -4.86 -20.04 1.29
CA ARG A 866 -5.68 -21.03 0.61
C ARG A 866 -7.00 -21.32 1.32
N SER A 867 -7.04 -21.30 2.65
CA SER A 867 -8.29 -21.48 3.41
C SER A 867 -9.22 -20.25 3.37
N LEU A 868 -8.69 -19.08 2.99
CA LEU A 868 -9.43 -17.81 2.94
C LEU A 868 -10.10 -17.54 1.59
N ILE A 869 -9.63 -18.17 0.51
CA ILE A 869 -10.21 -17.95 -0.83
C ILE A 869 -11.55 -18.66 -1.02
N ALA A 870 -12.42 -18.06 -1.83
CA ALA A 870 -13.64 -18.68 -2.33
C ALA A 870 -13.32 -19.92 -3.19
N PRO A 871 -14.30 -20.81 -3.46
CA PRO A 871 -14.07 -22.02 -4.25
C PRO A 871 -13.46 -21.79 -5.63
N ARG A 872 -13.75 -20.64 -6.26
CA ARG A 872 -13.15 -20.19 -7.54
C ARG A 872 -12.06 -19.12 -7.38
N GLY A 873 -11.73 -18.74 -6.15
CA GLY A 873 -10.76 -17.68 -5.87
C GLY A 873 -9.31 -18.09 -6.16
N ARG A 874 -8.40 -17.13 -6.02
CA ARG A 874 -6.96 -17.31 -6.30
C ARG A 874 -6.08 -16.71 -5.22
N VAL A 875 -4.93 -17.32 -4.99
CA VAL A 875 -3.85 -16.78 -4.14
C VAL A 875 -2.68 -16.43 -5.02
N GLY A 876 -2.06 -15.26 -4.82
CA GLY A 876 -0.75 -14.92 -5.36
C GLY A 876 0.15 -14.39 -4.24
N CYS A 877 1.23 -15.08 -3.91
CA CYS A 877 2.10 -14.62 -2.82
C CYS A 877 3.59 -14.89 -3.06
N ILE A 878 4.42 -14.14 -2.33
CA ILE A 878 5.88 -14.28 -2.33
C ILE A 878 6.29 -15.06 -1.09
N VAL A 879 6.93 -16.21 -1.28
CA VAL A 879 7.37 -17.07 -0.17
C VAL A 879 8.78 -17.61 -0.40
N PRO A 880 9.54 -17.94 0.65
CA PRO A 880 10.80 -18.66 0.52
C PRO A 880 10.64 -19.97 -0.26
N SER A 881 11.68 -20.36 -1.01
CA SER A 881 11.67 -21.58 -1.85
C SER A 881 11.46 -22.86 -1.05
N GLY A 882 11.66 -22.80 0.28
CA GLY A 882 11.34 -23.86 1.23
C GLY A 882 9.89 -24.35 1.13
N ILE A 883 8.94 -23.52 0.64
CA ILE A 883 7.54 -23.96 0.45
C ILE A 883 7.41 -25.21 -0.43
N ALA A 884 8.31 -25.39 -1.40
CA ALA A 884 8.31 -26.52 -2.33
C ALA A 884 9.39 -27.56 -2.03
N THR A 885 10.39 -27.22 -1.20
CA THR A 885 11.62 -28.03 -1.03
C THR A 885 11.83 -28.58 0.38
N ASP A 886 11.24 -27.98 1.41
CA ASP A 886 11.43 -28.40 2.80
C ASP A 886 10.54 -29.60 3.18
N ASP A 887 11.03 -30.46 4.08
CA ASP A 887 10.26 -31.61 4.59
C ASP A 887 9.01 -31.18 5.37
N THR A 888 9.07 -30.01 6.04
CA THR A 888 7.97 -29.47 6.85
C THR A 888 6.77 -29.01 6.03
N THR A 889 6.96 -28.65 4.75
CA THR A 889 5.91 -28.16 3.84
C THR A 889 5.48 -29.18 2.79
N LYS A 890 6.13 -30.37 2.74
CA LYS A 890 5.85 -31.41 1.74
C LYS A 890 4.37 -31.80 1.65
N TYR A 891 3.65 -31.85 2.78
CA TYR A 891 2.24 -32.23 2.78
C TYR A 891 1.36 -31.18 2.11
N PHE A 892 1.69 -29.90 2.31
CA PHE A 892 1.01 -28.80 1.63
C PHE A 892 1.25 -28.85 0.13
N PHE A 893 2.51 -28.98 -0.29
CA PHE A 893 2.85 -29.06 -1.71
C PHE A 893 2.24 -30.30 -2.39
N GLN A 894 2.28 -31.46 -1.72
CA GLN A 894 1.61 -32.68 -2.20
C GLN A 894 0.10 -32.49 -2.37
N ASP A 895 -0.56 -31.81 -1.44
CA ASP A 895 -2.00 -31.56 -1.53
C ASP A 895 -2.34 -30.59 -2.69
N LEU A 896 -1.52 -29.56 -2.92
CA LEU A 896 -1.68 -28.66 -4.08
C LEU A 896 -1.59 -29.41 -5.42
N VAL A 897 -0.61 -30.30 -5.57
CA VAL A 897 -0.42 -31.11 -6.78
C VAL A 897 -1.57 -32.11 -6.95
N ARG A 898 -1.93 -32.85 -5.88
CA ARG A 898 -3.02 -33.84 -5.92
C ARG A 898 -4.36 -33.23 -6.31
N ARG A 899 -4.67 -32.03 -5.78
CA ARG A 899 -5.93 -31.34 -6.07
C ARG A 899 -5.92 -30.55 -7.38
N ARG A 900 -4.78 -30.51 -8.09
CA ARG A 900 -4.52 -29.69 -9.30
C ARG A 900 -4.81 -28.21 -9.06
N ALA A 901 -4.32 -27.70 -7.92
CA ALA A 901 -4.56 -26.33 -7.46
C ALA A 901 -3.34 -25.40 -7.66
N LEU A 902 -2.17 -25.92 -8.04
CA LEU A 902 -0.97 -25.12 -8.28
C LEU A 902 -1.00 -24.55 -9.71
N HIS A 903 -1.17 -23.23 -9.85
CA HIS A 903 -1.17 -22.56 -11.16
C HIS A 903 0.24 -22.28 -11.66
N SER A 904 1.07 -21.67 -10.81
CA SER A 904 2.45 -21.36 -11.14
C SER A 904 3.36 -21.35 -9.91
N LEU A 905 4.63 -21.71 -10.12
CA LEU A 905 5.72 -21.60 -9.16
C LEU A 905 6.97 -21.08 -9.87
N TYR A 906 7.28 -19.81 -9.66
CA TYR A 906 8.44 -19.16 -10.28
C TYR A 906 9.54 -18.96 -9.26
N HIS A 907 10.67 -19.65 -9.43
CA HIS A 907 11.80 -19.63 -8.52
C HIS A 907 12.81 -18.54 -8.88
N PHE A 908 13.18 -17.75 -7.87
CA PHE A 908 14.14 -16.65 -7.98
C PHE A 908 15.37 -16.85 -7.09
N GLU A 909 16.52 -16.40 -7.60
CA GLU A 909 17.76 -16.21 -6.85
C GLU A 909 18.06 -14.72 -6.72
N ASN A 910 18.34 -14.24 -5.52
CA ASN A 910 18.54 -12.81 -5.25
C ASN A 910 19.94 -12.29 -5.67
N GLU A 911 20.59 -12.92 -6.65
CA GLU A 911 21.96 -12.59 -7.06
C GLU A 911 22.06 -11.15 -7.60
N ASP A 912 21.04 -10.74 -8.37
CA ASP A 912 20.89 -9.38 -8.90
C ASP A 912 20.24 -8.40 -7.90
N ARG A 913 20.11 -8.81 -6.63
CA ARG A 913 19.60 -7.97 -5.51
C ARG A 913 18.21 -7.37 -5.77
N ILE A 914 17.27 -8.17 -6.30
CA ILE A 914 15.84 -7.81 -6.37
C ILE A 914 15.35 -7.28 -5.02
N PHE A 915 15.72 -7.97 -3.94
CA PHE A 915 15.59 -7.48 -2.57
C PHE A 915 16.95 -7.04 -2.05
N LEU A 916 17.14 -5.73 -1.90
CA LEU A 916 18.40 -5.13 -1.44
C LEU A 916 18.80 -5.61 -0.04
N GLY A 917 17.83 -5.80 0.86
CA GLY A 917 18.04 -6.25 2.24
C GLY A 917 18.37 -7.74 2.39
N LEU A 918 18.18 -8.56 1.36
CA LEU A 918 18.47 -10.00 1.40
C LEU A 918 19.90 -10.29 0.98
N HIS A 919 20.46 -11.36 1.53
CA HIS A 919 21.69 -11.94 1.01
C HIS A 919 21.53 -12.34 -0.46
N HIS A 920 22.57 -12.17 -1.27
CA HIS A 920 22.51 -12.44 -2.72
C HIS A 920 22.13 -13.90 -3.04
N ALA A 921 22.58 -14.85 -2.22
CA ALA A 921 22.25 -16.27 -2.39
C ALA A 921 20.87 -16.68 -1.82
N TYR A 922 20.06 -15.73 -1.34
CA TYR A 922 18.74 -16.06 -0.80
C TYR A 922 17.78 -16.45 -1.93
N ARG A 923 16.92 -17.44 -1.67
CA ARG A 923 16.00 -18.02 -2.66
C ARG A 923 14.55 -17.86 -2.24
N PHE A 924 13.73 -17.43 -3.17
CA PHE A 924 12.29 -17.23 -2.96
C PHE A 924 11.53 -17.63 -4.22
N CYS A 925 10.21 -17.71 -4.13
CA CYS A 925 9.35 -17.98 -5.26
C CYS A 925 8.07 -17.14 -5.25
N LEU A 926 7.57 -16.84 -6.45
CA LEU A 926 6.20 -16.41 -6.67
C LEU A 926 5.34 -17.65 -6.83
N ILE A 927 4.34 -17.83 -5.96
CA ILE A 927 3.43 -18.97 -6.01
C ILE A 927 2.00 -18.47 -6.26
N THR A 928 1.33 -19.09 -7.24
CA THR A 928 -0.07 -18.82 -7.55
C THR A 928 -0.88 -20.11 -7.38
N ILE A 929 -1.93 -20.04 -6.57
CA ILE A 929 -2.77 -21.18 -6.17
C ILE A 929 -4.23 -20.86 -6.52
N THR A 930 -5.00 -21.87 -6.91
CA THR A 930 -6.43 -21.72 -7.21
C THR A 930 -7.31 -22.41 -6.17
N GLY A 931 -8.57 -21.97 -6.08
CA GLY A 931 -9.60 -22.60 -5.26
C GLY A 931 -9.99 -24.00 -5.76
N LEU A 932 -10.79 -24.71 -4.95
CA LEU A 932 -11.10 -26.13 -5.15
C LEU A 932 -11.85 -26.43 -6.46
N ASP A 933 -12.64 -25.48 -6.95
CA ASP A 933 -13.48 -25.61 -8.15
C ASP A 933 -12.71 -25.30 -9.44
N VAL A 934 -11.50 -24.75 -9.33
CA VAL A 934 -10.63 -24.45 -10.46
C VAL A 934 -9.56 -25.53 -10.56
N LYS A 935 -9.67 -26.36 -11.59
CA LYS A 935 -8.66 -27.38 -11.90
C LYS A 935 -7.64 -26.83 -12.89
N VAL A 936 -6.39 -26.71 -12.44
CA VAL A 936 -5.29 -26.30 -13.30
C VAL A 936 -4.88 -27.49 -14.19
N PRO A 937 -4.95 -27.36 -15.52
CA PRO A 937 -4.58 -28.45 -16.42
C PRO A 937 -3.05 -28.63 -16.50
N GLU A 938 -2.31 -27.53 -16.43
CA GLU A 938 -0.86 -27.47 -16.62
C GLU A 938 -0.28 -26.42 -15.67
N THR A 939 0.74 -26.77 -14.91
CA THR A 939 1.35 -25.89 -13.90
C THR A 939 2.59 -25.25 -14.49
N ARG A 940 2.72 -23.92 -14.39
CA ARG A 940 3.89 -23.22 -14.96
C ARG A 940 5.03 -23.13 -13.95
N PHE A 941 6.21 -23.59 -14.34
CA PHE A 941 7.43 -23.49 -13.56
C PHE A 941 8.45 -22.59 -14.24
N VAL A 942 9.15 -21.80 -13.45
CA VAL A 942 10.37 -21.11 -13.88
C VAL A 942 11.47 -21.38 -12.87
N ALA A 943 12.67 -21.72 -13.35
CA ALA A 943 13.83 -21.97 -12.51
C ALA A 943 14.91 -20.90 -12.67
N TYR A 944 15.64 -20.63 -11.58
CA TYR A 944 16.83 -19.77 -11.56
C TYR A 944 16.61 -18.34 -12.11
N ALA A 945 15.41 -17.78 -11.99
CA ALA A 945 15.17 -16.40 -12.39
C ALA A 945 15.99 -15.45 -11.49
N ARG A 946 16.61 -14.43 -12.09
CA ARG A 946 17.33 -13.37 -11.35
C ARG A 946 16.65 -12.01 -11.51
N GLN A 947 15.75 -11.90 -12.47
CA GLN A 947 14.97 -10.72 -12.81
C GLN A 947 13.61 -11.16 -13.35
N VAL A 948 12.60 -10.30 -13.25
CA VAL A 948 11.23 -10.63 -13.69
C VAL A 948 11.15 -10.94 -15.18
N ARG A 949 11.96 -10.27 -16.02
CA ARG A 949 12.03 -10.59 -17.45
C ARG A 949 12.50 -12.02 -17.77
N HIS A 950 13.24 -12.67 -16.86
CA HIS A 950 13.64 -14.08 -17.06
C HIS A 950 12.43 -15.01 -17.01
N LEU A 951 11.29 -14.55 -16.50
CA LEU A 951 10.05 -15.30 -16.57
C LEU A 951 9.58 -15.49 -18.00
N ASP A 952 10.01 -14.67 -18.97
CA ASP A 952 9.65 -14.77 -20.39
C ASP A 952 10.62 -15.59 -21.24
N GLU A 953 11.74 -16.02 -20.67
CA GLU A 953 12.75 -16.81 -21.37
C GLU A 953 12.27 -18.27 -21.58
N PRO A 954 12.14 -18.75 -22.84
CA PRO A 954 11.65 -20.09 -23.12
C PRO A 954 12.49 -21.18 -22.46
N ASP A 955 13.81 -21.01 -22.40
CA ASP A 955 14.75 -22.01 -21.87
C ASP A 955 14.65 -22.21 -20.35
N ARG A 956 13.95 -21.30 -19.65
CA ARG A 956 13.73 -21.35 -18.20
C ARG A 956 12.32 -21.77 -17.82
N ARG A 957 11.41 -21.88 -18.79
CA ARG A 957 9.99 -22.25 -18.61
C ARG A 957 9.81 -23.75 -18.75
N TYR A 958 9.10 -24.36 -17.81
CA TYR A 958 8.71 -25.76 -17.85
C TYR A 958 7.26 -25.91 -17.39
N THR A 959 6.61 -26.98 -17.78
CA THR A 959 5.21 -27.25 -17.45
C THR A 959 4.94 -28.61 -16.84
#